data_AF-A0A9Q0LXV1-F1
#
_entry.id   AF-A0A9Q0LXV1-F1
#
_cell.length_a   1.000
_cell.length_b   1.000
_cell.length_c   1.000
_cell.angle_alpha   90.00
_cell.angle_beta   90.00
_cell.angle_gamma   90.00
#
_symmetry.space_group_name_H-M   'P 1'
#
loop_
_entity.id
_entity.type
_entity.pdbx_description
1 polymer ?
#
loop_
_entity_poly.entity_id
_entity_poly.type
_entity_poly.pdbx_seq_one_letter_code
_entity_poly.pdbx_strand_id
1 'polypeptide(L)'
;MNAFAIFKKKHLIITILIIIIQVTLTTSEGIRTNKHETNKSTEEEKLFAIVGCNRYVATYGSDFGNNCDHDDHPCATISRAVSKASQNDVICVFSGTYYLQNPIYINDKIVTIRSLDSYLTTFIDGGNSHSCVGIYTTDDHYPVSFQGFTFQNCKYADSTNFQGGAINLYCTQNGASHEFQNCMIDDNYGNKGGGIFDKGCDLILDNVEIHDNQAVYAGGGFYCQNQSDYTPKLTITDSKIFSNTLTSGVGSNVYNYESGCEMDNGTNIENCGTCEGDATCNISGICVCFPGSYQYNTTYCIDCQAGYYSSEYNSPTCTPCSENYYSESSAPECIPCPYLTTSSQGASQCTPPAITNFATTNLTSTSIAMFWDASQPFEVDEYQLNFTYINGSNIYNIEPITQYTLSGLLSGIYTMKIRGYNSQGYGPWTSELQIATLTAEMPSPPQLTAINLTSTSWEVIWSEPYNGGQEITTYEISYQYNETYTVVINTTNLTYTATNLLSGEYDVYAKTYTSNFVSNTSTTKAWTNPAEPPSTMDPVFSLGNTSTSIYFGWNPPAYSGGKTLTKYQISLEGKTPTSIIDVSILNLTYNSTNLYSGSYMVSIRAYSDNISLADWSEPTNLSTLPPVEPDQISSFQNQTSTTWIEISWDTPFFGGSALLGYYVQYQICGDSSWGEQNLTASQKSFNLTDIHNGTYCFVVFAFNAVGNATGADISLSTLMPVQPGIIDTIYKVSGTQFSIEIGWIEPEFDGGLPIENYTIYYGLTTVGLSQINTANTTTSYNLTGLVSDSLYYIKIAANTMEYSGAASSFFNFTTNTSSVPSQITNLTKVNATPISIYLCLGCSC
;
A
#
# COMPACT_ATOMS: atom_id res chain seq x y z
N MET A 1 31.72 -2.60 -4.93
CA MET A 1 32.26 -3.44 -3.83
C MET A 1 31.99 -2.88 -2.42
N ASN A 2 30.95 -2.07 -2.20
CA ASN A 2 30.50 -1.65 -0.86
C ASN A 2 28.97 -1.47 -0.84
N ALA A 3 28.23 -2.53 -1.18
CA ALA A 3 26.76 -2.53 -1.17
C ALA A 3 26.15 -3.83 -0.58
N PHE A 4 26.95 -4.61 0.15
CA PHE A 4 26.52 -5.90 0.73
C PHE A 4 26.44 -5.91 2.26
N ALA A 5 26.65 -4.77 2.94
CA ALA A 5 26.73 -4.71 4.41
C ALA A 5 25.55 -4.02 5.11
N ILE A 6 24.53 -3.54 4.38
CA ILE A 6 23.36 -2.85 4.98
C ILE A 6 22.08 -3.73 4.95
N PHE A 7 22.12 -4.89 4.29
CA PHE A 7 20.96 -5.80 4.20
C PHE A 7 20.82 -6.81 5.37
N LYS A 8 21.82 -6.92 6.25
CA LYS A 8 21.77 -7.84 7.41
C LYS A 8 21.38 -7.21 8.74
N LYS A 9 21.02 -5.93 8.78
CA LYS A 9 20.64 -5.24 10.04
C LYS A 9 19.16 -4.82 10.16
N LYS A 10 18.35 -5.00 9.12
CA LYS A 10 16.89 -4.78 9.16
C LYS A 10 16.06 -6.06 9.38
N HIS A 11 16.67 -7.24 9.25
CA HIS A 11 15.98 -8.52 9.55
C HIS A 11 16.03 -8.93 11.03
N LEU A 12 16.72 -8.18 11.90
CA LEU A 12 16.82 -8.47 13.33
C LEU A 12 15.90 -7.58 14.19
N ILE A 13 15.17 -6.63 13.60
CA ILE A 13 14.25 -5.73 14.33
C ILE A 13 12.78 -6.07 14.06
N ILE A 14 12.47 -6.84 13.02
CA ILE A 14 11.11 -7.35 12.76
C ILE A 14 10.88 -8.72 13.45
N THR A 15 11.94 -9.40 13.88
CA THR A 15 11.83 -10.64 14.69
C THR A 15 11.65 -10.37 16.19
N ILE A 16 11.84 -9.13 16.65
CA ILE A 16 11.74 -8.77 18.09
C ILE A 16 10.44 -8.00 18.44
N LEU A 17 9.63 -7.61 17.45
CA LEU A 17 8.34 -6.95 17.69
C LEU A 17 7.10 -7.86 17.57
N ILE A 18 7.29 -9.16 17.35
CA ILE A 18 6.21 -10.17 17.30
C ILE A 18 6.18 -11.03 18.59
N ILE A 19 7.06 -10.77 19.56
CA ILE A 19 7.12 -11.49 20.85
C ILE A 19 6.40 -10.74 21.99
N ILE A 20 5.80 -9.58 21.76
CA ILE A 20 5.01 -8.86 22.78
C ILE A 20 3.73 -8.32 22.15
N ILE A 21 2.73 -9.18 21.97
CA ILE A 21 1.28 -8.97 22.15
C ILE A 21 0.63 -10.31 21.80
N GLN A 22 0.40 -11.14 22.82
CA GLN A 22 -0.72 -12.08 23.00
C GLN A 22 -0.46 -12.85 24.30
N VAL A 23 -0.69 -12.15 25.41
CA VAL A 23 -1.01 -12.80 26.68
C VAL A 23 -2.54 -12.69 26.81
N THR A 24 -3.17 -13.80 27.19
CA THR A 24 -4.60 -14.08 27.46
C THR A 24 -5.51 -14.37 26.27
N LEU A 25 -5.67 -15.65 25.90
CA LEU A 25 -6.77 -16.53 26.33
C LEU A 25 -6.77 -17.88 25.56
N THR A 26 -7.31 -18.91 26.22
CA THR A 26 -7.76 -20.24 25.74
C THR A 26 -6.73 -21.35 25.47
N THR A 27 -6.67 -22.27 26.44
CA THR A 27 -6.25 -23.68 26.31
C THR A 27 -7.42 -24.55 25.87
N SER A 28 -7.24 -25.37 24.81
CA SER A 28 -7.69 -26.77 24.78
C SER A 28 -7.17 -27.44 23.49
N GLU A 29 -6.17 -28.30 23.62
CA GLU A 29 -5.81 -29.29 22.60
C GLU A 29 -6.88 -30.38 22.54
N GLY A 30 -7.20 -30.77 21.31
CA GLY A 30 -8.09 -31.87 21.00
C GLY A 30 -7.32 -33.17 20.82
N ILE A 31 -7.74 -34.19 21.55
CA ILE A 31 -7.53 -35.60 21.25
C ILE A 31 -8.48 -35.98 20.10
N ARG A 32 -7.96 -36.59 19.02
CA ARG A 32 -8.73 -37.34 18.00
C ARG A 32 -8.63 -38.83 18.35
N THR A 33 -9.66 -39.44 18.91
CA THR A 33 -10.68 -40.26 18.22
C THR A 33 -10.14 -41.41 17.37
N ASN A 34 -10.21 -42.63 17.91
CA ASN A 34 -10.49 -43.83 17.13
C ASN A 34 -12.02 -43.99 17.03
N LYS A 35 -12.51 -44.12 15.80
CA LYS A 35 -13.89 -44.55 15.51
C LYS A 35 -13.89 -46.08 15.48
N HIS A 36 -14.54 -46.71 16.46
CA HIS A 36 -15.22 -47.98 16.20
C HIS A 36 -16.66 -47.67 15.77
N GLU A 37 -17.00 -48.25 14.63
CA GLU A 37 -18.32 -48.67 14.15
C GLU A 37 -19.56 -47.87 14.53
N THR A 38 -20.24 -47.41 13.48
CA THR A 38 -21.67 -47.12 13.49
C THR A 38 -22.46 -48.33 13.98
N ASN A 39 -22.77 -48.39 15.27
CA ASN A 39 -23.97 -49.04 15.76
C ASN A 39 -24.98 -47.98 16.18
N LYS A 40 -26.15 -48.12 15.59
CA LYS A 40 -27.36 -47.36 15.87
C LYS A 40 -27.91 -47.88 17.20
N SER A 41 -27.29 -47.55 18.33
CA SER A 41 -27.74 -48.06 19.65
C SER A 41 -27.32 -47.14 20.80
N THR A 42 -27.89 -45.95 21.00
CA THR A 42 -27.55 -45.17 22.22
C THR A 42 -28.71 -44.55 22.97
N GLU A 43 -29.95 -44.72 22.51
CA GLU A 43 -31.11 -44.47 23.36
C GLU A 43 -31.61 -45.76 24.03
N GLU A 44 -31.51 -46.93 23.37
CA GLU A 44 -31.87 -48.22 23.99
C GLU A 44 -30.76 -48.78 24.91
N GLU A 45 -29.47 -48.56 24.62
CA GLU A 45 -28.35 -49.02 25.49
C GLU A 45 -28.19 -48.16 26.76
N LYS A 46 -28.44 -46.84 26.69
CA LYS A 46 -28.53 -45.97 27.89
C LYS A 46 -29.72 -46.33 28.78
N LEU A 47 -30.85 -46.73 28.19
CA LEU A 47 -32.03 -47.16 28.93
C LEU A 47 -31.82 -48.53 29.61
N PHE A 48 -30.98 -49.41 29.05
CA PHE A 48 -30.63 -50.71 29.63
C PHE A 48 -29.57 -50.61 30.74
N ALA A 49 -28.61 -49.69 30.63
CA ALA A 49 -27.51 -49.53 31.59
C ALA A 49 -27.95 -49.01 32.98
N ILE A 50 -29.08 -48.30 33.05
CA ILE A 50 -29.66 -47.72 34.27
C ILE A 50 -30.61 -48.69 35.00
N VAL A 51 -31.00 -49.81 34.37
CA VAL A 51 -31.86 -50.82 34.99
C VAL A 51 -31.19 -51.40 36.24
N GLY A 52 -31.91 -51.38 37.37
CA GLY A 52 -31.43 -51.93 38.64
C GLY A 52 -30.59 -50.98 39.50
N CYS A 53 -30.47 -49.69 39.14
CA CYS A 53 -29.84 -48.68 39.99
C CYS A 53 -30.80 -48.18 41.08
N ASN A 54 -30.34 -48.09 42.33
CA ASN A 54 -31.07 -47.48 43.45
C ASN A 54 -30.61 -46.06 43.72
N ARG A 55 -29.34 -45.75 43.43
CA ARG A 55 -28.75 -44.42 43.62
C ARG A 55 -27.90 -44.00 42.42
N TYR A 56 -27.75 -42.70 42.20
CA TYR A 56 -27.05 -42.12 41.05
C TYR A 56 -26.03 -41.06 41.47
N VAL A 57 -24.85 -41.11 40.85
CA VAL A 57 -23.73 -40.20 41.10
C VAL A 57 -23.16 -39.70 39.77
N ALA A 58 -22.99 -38.39 39.62
CA ALA A 58 -22.39 -37.78 38.45
C ALA A 58 -21.50 -36.59 38.84
N THR A 59 -20.46 -36.30 38.06
CA THR A 59 -19.56 -35.16 38.29
C THR A 59 -20.26 -33.79 38.21
N TYR A 60 -21.42 -33.72 37.55
CA TYR A 60 -22.30 -32.55 37.49
C TYR A 60 -23.41 -32.53 38.56
N GLY A 61 -23.47 -33.55 39.43
CA GLY A 61 -24.50 -33.71 40.45
C GLY A 61 -24.41 -32.72 41.61
N SER A 62 -25.27 -32.89 42.62
CA SER A 62 -25.24 -32.08 43.84
C SER A 62 -25.54 -32.90 45.09
N ASP A 63 -24.78 -32.69 46.17
CA ASP A 63 -24.98 -33.39 47.45
C ASP A 63 -25.95 -32.66 48.40
N PHE A 64 -26.27 -31.40 48.11
CA PHE A 64 -27.07 -30.55 49.00
C PHE A 64 -28.55 -30.92 48.94
N GLY A 65 -29.08 -31.48 50.04
CA GLY A 65 -30.48 -31.91 50.12
C GLY A 65 -30.83 -33.11 49.24
N ASN A 66 -29.84 -33.72 48.57
CA ASN A 66 -30.04 -34.81 47.62
C ASN A 66 -29.94 -36.19 48.29
N ASN A 67 -30.86 -37.10 47.95
CA ASN A 67 -30.89 -38.50 48.36
C ASN A 67 -30.38 -39.47 47.28
N CYS A 68 -29.97 -38.93 46.12
CA CYS A 68 -29.39 -39.64 45.00
C CYS A 68 -30.31 -40.69 44.37
N ASP A 69 -31.63 -40.67 44.58
CA ASP A 69 -32.57 -41.71 44.12
C ASP A 69 -33.07 -41.53 42.67
N HIS A 70 -32.64 -40.48 41.98
CA HIS A 70 -33.01 -40.21 40.60
C HIS A 70 -31.79 -39.88 39.73
N ASP A 71 -31.81 -40.34 38.48
CA ASP A 71 -30.76 -40.20 37.48
C ASP A 71 -30.67 -38.79 36.89
N ASP A 72 -31.80 -38.07 36.86
CA ASP A 72 -31.89 -36.66 36.46
C ASP A 72 -31.42 -35.68 37.56
N HIS A 73 -31.30 -36.15 38.82
CA HIS A 73 -30.78 -35.39 39.96
C HIS A 73 -29.74 -36.22 40.76
N PRO A 74 -28.60 -36.59 40.15
CA PRO A 74 -27.60 -37.42 40.81
C PRO A 74 -26.84 -36.66 41.90
N CYS A 75 -26.27 -37.39 42.85
CA CYS A 75 -25.34 -36.82 43.83
C CYS A 75 -23.99 -36.47 43.18
N ALA A 76 -23.29 -35.48 43.76
CA ALA A 76 -21.98 -35.06 43.27
C ALA A 76 -20.88 -36.03 43.71
N THR A 77 -21.03 -36.64 44.90
CA THR A 77 -20.01 -37.52 45.46
C THR A 77 -20.53 -38.94 45.72
N ILE A 78 -19.64 -39.91 45.52
CA ILE A 78 -19.91 -41.33 45.83
C ILE A 78 -20.16 -41.50 47.34
N SER A 79 -19.38 -40.82 48.18
CA SER A 79 -19.55 -40.84 49.65
C SER A 79 -20.95 -40.37 50.08
N ARG A 80 -21.54 -39.38 49.40
CA ARG A 80 -22.90 -38.96 49.66
C ARG A 80 -23.90 -40.06 49.31
N ALA A 81 -23.79 -40.67 48.14
CA ALA A 81 -24.66 -41.78 47.74
C ALA A 81 -24.54 -42.99 48.68
N VAL A 82 -23.32 -43.36 49.07
CA VAL A 82 -23.06 -44.39 50.09
C VAL A 82 -23.73 -44.04 51.41
N SER A 83 -23.69 -42.78 51.86
CA SER A 83 -24.36 -42.37 53.10
C SER A 83 -25.89 -42.54 53.05
N LYS A 84 -26.47 -42.46 51.85
CA LYS A 84 -27.92 -42.58 51.60
C LYS A 84 -28.39 -43.98 51.23
N ALA A 85 -27.46 -44.84 50.83
CA ALA A 85 -27.73 -46.22 50.46
C ALA A 85 -28.27 -47.05 51.64
N SER A 86 -29.32 -47.82 51.36
CA SER A 86 -29.83 -48.92 52.19
C SER A 86 -29.07 -50.21 51.89
N GLN A 87 -29.29 -51.26 52.69
CA GLN A 87 -28.70 -52.58 52.44
C GLN A 87 -29.18 -53.15 51.10
N ASN A 88 -28.25 -53.62 50.28
CA ASN A 88 -28.41 -54.09 48.88
C ASN A 88 -28.70 -53.00 47.84
N ASP A 89 -28.50 -51.71 48.16
CA ASP A 89 -28.62 -50.66 47.15
C ASP A 89 -27.47 -50.77 46.12
N VAL A 90 -27.82 -50.60 44.84
CA VAL A 90 -26.89 -50.42 43.73
C VAL A 90 -26.70 -48.93 43.47
N ILE A 91 -25.46 -48.45 43.60
CA ILE A 91 -25.06 -47.07 43.32
C ILE A 91 -24.41 -47.02 41.93
N CYS A 92 -25.06 -46.33 41.01
CA CYS A 92 -24.61 -46.17 39.64
C CYS A 92 -23.89 -44.85 39.45
N VAL A 93 -22.69 -44.92 38.91
CA VAL A 93 -21.80 -43.77 38.76
C VAL A 93 -21.58 -43.49 37.29
N PHE A 94 -21.90 -42.28 36.85
CA PHE A 94 -21.61 -41.85 35.48
C PHE A 94 -20.10 -41.69 35.26
N SER A 95 -19.64 -41.90 34.03
CA SER A 95 -18.24 -41.71 33.64
C SER A 95 -17.72 -40.32 34.04
N GLY A 96 -16.47 -40.25 34.47
CA GLY A 96 -15.81 -39.02 34.90
C GLY A 96 -14.83 -39.26 36.05
N THR A 97 -14.14 -38.19 36.44
CA THR A 97 -13.17 -38.21 37.55
C THR A 97 -13.78 -37.64 38.81
N TYR A 98 -13.78 -38.44 39.87
CA TYR A 98 -14.32 -38.11 41.19
C TYR A 98 -13.18 -37.84 42.16
N TYR A 99 -12.82 -36.56 42.28
CA TYR A 99 -11.80 -36.10 43.22
C TYR A 99 -12.32 -36.17 44.65
N LEU A 100 -11.68 -37.01 45.46
CA LEU A 100 -12.07 -37.25 46.83
C LEU A 100 -11.53 -36.17 47.76
N GLN A 101 -12.40 -35.59 48.58
CA GLN A 101 -11.98 -34.75 49.71
C GLN A 101 -11.68 -35.57 50.97
N ASN A 102 -12.20 -36.79 51.04
CA ASN A 102 -12.00 -37.78 52.10
C ASN A 102 -12.24 -39.18 51.51
N PRO A 103 -11.69 -40.25 52.11
CA PRO A 103 -11.99 -41.61 51.69
C PRO A 103 -13.49 -41.91 51.62
N ILE A 104 -13.88 -42.78 50.70
CA ILE A 104 -15.22 -43.35 50.67
C ILE A 104 -15.29 -44.41 51.77
N TYR A 105 -15.96 -44.06 52.88
CA TYR A 105 -16.14 -44.96 54.02
C TYR A 105 -17.42 -45.80 53.88
N ILE A 106 -17.25 -47.13 53.93
CA ILE A 106 -18.35 -48.10 53.86
C ILE A 106 -18.27 -48.99 55.11
N ASN A 107 -19.16 -48.76 56.08
CA ASN A 107 -19.16 -49.45 57.36
C ASN A 107 -20.43 -50.27 57.53
N ASP A 108 -20.30 -51.60 57.67
CA ASP A 108 -21.42 -52.55 57.85
C ASP A 108 -22.57 -52.37 56.85
N LYS A 109 -22.23 -52.21 55.55
CA LYS A 109 -23.17 -52.04 54.46
C LYS A 109 -22.95 -53.06 53.35
N ILE A 110 -24.05 -53.59 52.84
CA ILE A 110 -24.14 -54.37 51.61
C ILE A 110 -24.47 -53.39 50.48
N VAL A 111 -23.50 -53.08 49.64
CA VAL A 111 -23.70 -52.16 48.51
C VAL A 111 -22.88 -52.58 47.29
N THR A 112 -23.47 -52.39 46.11
CA THR A 112 -22.75 -52.50 44.83
C THR A 112 -22.57 -51.11 44.27
N ILE A 113 -21.33 -50.70 44.02
CA ILE A 113 -21.00 -49.43 43.38
C ILE A 113 -20.48 -49.80 41.98
N ARG A 114 -21.20 -49.39 40.93
CA ARG A 114 -20.84 -49.73 39.56
C ARG A 114 -20.76 -48.49 38.68
N SER A 115 -19.77 -48.44 37.82
CA SER A 115 -19.75 -47.51 36.71
C SER A 115 -20.85 -47.86 35.71
N LEU A 116 -21.43 -46.82 35.09
CA LEU A 116 -22.33 -46.97 33.95
C LEU A 116 -21.59 -47.13 32.61
N ASP A 117 -20.25 -47.06 32.62
CA ASP A 117 -19.39 -47.18 31.44
C ASP A 117 -18.27 -48.20 31.71
N SER A 118 -17.01 -47.78 31.90
CA SER A 118 -15.88 -48.68 32.18
C SER A 118 -14.82 -48.04 33.08
N TYR A 119 -13.85 -48.84 33.52
CA TYR A 119 -12.69 -48.36 34.29
C TYR A 119 -11.84 -47.36 33.49
N LEU A 120 -11.79 -47.46 32.15
CA LEU A 120 -11.07 -46.53 31.29
C LEU A 120 -11.65 -45.09 31.30
N THR A 121 -12.85 -44.90 31.83
CA THR A 121 -13.56 -43.61 31.80
C THR A 121 -14.09 -43.15 33.17
N THR A 122 -13.98 -43.98 34.22
CA THR A 122 -14.54 -43.69 35.54
C THR A 122 -13.48 -43.80 36.62
N PHE A 123 -13.00 -42.65 37.08
CA PHE A 123 -11.83 -42.55 37.95
C PHE A 123 -12.23 -42.11 39.35
N ILE A 124 -11.78 -42.83 40.37
CA ILE A 124 -11.82 -42.44 41.78
C ILE A 124 -10.41 -41.95 42.12
N ASP A 125 -10.27 -40.64 42.29
CA ASP A 125 -8.96 -40.00 42.45
C ASP A 125 -8.81 -39.44 43.87
N GLY A 126 -7.79 -39.92 44.59
CA GLY A 126 -7.53 -39.56 45.99
C GLY A 126 -6.75 -38.26 46.20
N GLY A 127 -6.26 -37.60 45.15
CA GLY A 127 -5.52 -36.34 45.24
C GLY A 127 -4.19 -36.42 46.02
N ASN A 128 -3.62 -37.62 46.15
CA ASN A 128 -2.39 -37.96 46.88
C ASN A 128 -2.41 -37.66 48.39
N SER A 129 -3.59 -37.60 49.01
CA SER A 129 -3.72 -37.19 50.42
C SER A 129 -4.36 -38.20 51.36
N HIS A 130 -5.12 -39.17 50.84
CA HIS A 130 -5.84 -40.18 51.61
C HIS A 130 -6.20 -41.37 50.73
N SER A 131 -6.56 -42.49 51.35
CA SER A 131 -6.96 -43.70 50.61
C SER A 131 -8.26 -43.47 49.83
N CYS A 132 -8.44 -44.15 48.69
CA CYS A 132 -9.67 -43.98 47.91
C CYS A 132 -10.88 -44.51 48.68
N VAL A 133 -10.77 -45.74 49.17
CA VAL A 133 -11.87 -46.50 49.77
C VAL A 133 -11.42 -47.13 51.09
N GLY A 134 -12.26 -47.01 52.12
CA GLY A 134 -12.12 -47.71 53.39
C GLY A 134 -13.37 -48.51 53.70
N ILE A 135 -13.24 -49.84 53.72
CA ILE A 135 -14.33 -50.77 54.03
C ILE A 135 -14.08 -51.39 55.40
N TYR A 136 -15.07 -51.25 56.28
CA TYR A 136 -15.06 -51.78 57.63
C TYR A 136 -16.28 -52.65 57.86
N THR A 137 -16.08 -53.93 58.16
CA THR A 137 -17.18 -54.85 58.47
C THR A 137 -16.95 -55.58 59.77
N THR A 138 -18.06 -55.80 60.47
CA THR A 138 -18.05 -56.46 61.78
C THR A 138 -18.33 -57.97 61.71
N ASP A 139 -18.88 -58.47 60.60
CA ASP A 139 -19.24 -59.88 60.32
C ASP A 139 -19.32 -60.15 58.79
N ASP A 140 -19.48 -61.40 58.37
CA ASP A 140 -19.48 -61.86 56.95
C ASP A 140 -20.67 -61.37 56.11
N HIS A 141 -21.73 -60.90 56.76
CA HIS A 141 -22.99 -60.51 56.13
C HIS A 141 -22.96 -59.18 55.35
N TYR A 142 -21.81 -58.49 55.25
CA TYR A 142 -21.71 -57.14 54.67
C TYR A 142 -20.78 -57.03 53.43
N PRO A 143 -21.00 -57.80 52.34
CA PRO A 143 -20.18 -57.71 51.14
C PRO A 143 -20.34 -56.37 50.42
N VAL A 144 -19.24 -55.90 49.83
CA VAL A 144 -19.18 -54.64 49.07
C VAL A 144 -18.58 -54.96 47.72
N SER A 145 -19.22 -54.52 46.65
CA SER A 145 -18.75 -54.77 45.28
C SER A 145 -18.48 -53.45 44.54
N PHE A 146 -17.32 -53.33 43.92
CA PHE A 146 -16.95 -52.22 43.02
C PHE A 146 -16.76 -52.73 41.60
N GLN A 147 -17.39 -52.08 40.63
CA GLN A 147 -17.38 -52.55 39.23
C GLN A 147 -17.05 -51.41 38.26
N GLY A 148 -16.01 -51.56 37.44
CA GLY A 148 -15.73 -50.62 36.35
C GLY A 148 -15.05 -49.31 36.76
N PHE A 149 -14.13 -49.33 37.74
CA PHE A 149 -13.45 -48.10 38.21
C PHE A 149 -11.93 -48.19 38.10
N THR A 150 -11.31 -47.06 37.81
CA THR A 150 -9.88 -46.84 38.08
C THR A 150 -9.71 -46.12 39.41
N PHE A 151 -8.90 -46.68 40.31
CA PHE A 151 -8.49 -46.08 41.57
C PHE A 151 -7.08 -45.55 41.42
N GLN A 152 -6.90 -44.23 41.56
CA GLN A 152 -5.61 -43.59 41.30
C GLN A 152 -5.29 -42.45 42.25
N ASN A 153 -4.00 -42.12 42.32
CA ASN A 153 -3.49 -41.01 43.13
C ASN A 153 -3.95 -41.09 44.59
N CYS A 154 -4.18 -42.28 45.16
CA CYS A 154 -4.60 -42.41 46.55
C CYS A 154 -3.41 -42.71 47.45
N LYS A 155 -3.41 -42.13 48.65
CA LYS A 155 -2.28 -42.20 49.57
C LYS A 155 -2.72 -42.57 50.97
N TYR A 156 -2.06 -43.52 51.64
CA TYR A 156 -2.45 -43.89 52.99
C TYR A 156 -2.49 -42.68 53.95
N ALA A 157 -3.53 -42.61 54.79
CA ALA A 157 -3.63 -41.62 55.85
C ALA A 157 -2.91 -42.16 57.09
N ASP A 158 -1.83 -41.50 57.53
CA ASP A 158 -0.87 -41.88 58.58
C ASP A 158 -1.56 -42.22 59.94
N SER A 159 -2.20 -43.38 60.00
CA SER A 159 -3.06 -43.84 61.10
C SER A 159 -2.97 -45.36 61.21
N THR A 160 -3.16 -45.90 62.42
CA THR A 160 -2.86 -47.30 62.71
C THR A 160 -3.73 -48.31 61.95
N ASN A 161 -4.90 -47.87 61.48
CA ASN A 161 -5.89 -48.72 60.81
C ASN A 161 -5.98 -48.48 59.31
N PHE A 162 -5.31 -47.46 58.76
CA PHE A 162 -5.32 -47.14 57.33
C PHE A 162 -3.94 -47.24 56.70
N GLN A 163 -3.52 -48.46 56.37
CA GLN A 163 -2.21 -48.72 55.77
C GLN A 163 -2.23 -48.75 54.24
N GLY A 164 -3.38 -49.03 53.60
CA GLY A 164 -3.52 -49.12 52.14
C GLY A 164 -3.51 -47.79 51.41
N GLY A 165 -3.00 -47.79 50.18
CA GLY A 165 -3.01 -46.62 49.29
C GLY A 165 -4.36 -46.46 48.61
N ALA A 166 -4.75 -47.35 47.69
CA ALA A 166 -6.04 -47.24 47.00
C ALA A 166 -7.22 -47.74 47.85
N ILE A 167 -7.17 -49.00 48.27
CA ILE A 167 -8.27 -49.70 48.95
C ILE A 167 -7.78 -50.21 50.29
N ASN A 168 -8.60 -50.00 51.32
CA ASN A 168 -8.36 -50.47 52.68
C ASN A 168 -9.52 -51.33 53.17
N LEU A 169 -9.25 -52.60 53.44
CA LEU A 169 -10.23 -53.57 53.92
C LEU A 169 -9.90 -53.99 55.35
N TYR A 170 -10.90 -53.96 56.22
CA TYR A 170 -10.76 -54.35 57.62
C TYR A 170 -12.02 -55.07 58.12
N CYS A 171 -11.91 -56.37 58.38
CA CYS A 171 -13.00 -57.21 58.83
C CYS A 171 -12.70 -57.78 60.23
N THR A 172 -13.62 -57.62 61.20
CA THR A 172 -13.33 -58.02 62.60
C THR A 172 -13.71 -59.45 62.97
N GLN A 173 -14.66 -60.08 62.27
CA GLN A 173 -15.10 -61.48 62.44
C GLN A 173 -15.57 -62.02 61.08
N ASN A 174 -15.38 -63.33 60.81
CA ASN A 174 -15.78 -64.08 59.59
C ASN A 174 -15.76 -63.22 58.31
N GLY A 175 -14.68 -63.25 57.54
CA GLY A 175 -14.44 -62.29 56.44
C GLY A 175 -15.64 -62.09 55.51
N ALA A 176 -16.12 -60.85 55.40
CA ALA A 176 -17.06 -60.45 54.36
C ALA A 176 -16.36 -60.56 53.00
N SER A 177 -17.04 -61.14 52.01
CA SER A 177 -16.49 -61.33 50.66
C SER A 177 -16.70 -60.06 49.83
N HIS A 178 -15.70 -59.19 49.82
CA HIS A 178 -15.68 -58.00 49.00
C HIS A 178 -15.24 -58.33 47.58
N GLU A 179 -15.77 -57.61 46.59
CA GLU A 179 -15.54 -57.90 45.18
C GLU A 179 -15.10 -56.63 44.44
N PHE A 180 -14.08 -56.77 43.60
CA PHE A 180 -13.69 -55.75 42.63
C PHE A 180 -13.69 -56.41 41.25
N GLN A 181 -14.48 -55.85 40.35
CA GLN A 181 -14.67 -56.41 39.01
C GLN A 181 -14.40 -55.36 37.93
N ASN A 182 -13.64 -55.71 36.89
CA ASN A 182 -13.32 -54.79 35.79
C ASN A 182 -12.72 -53.48 36.33
N CYS A 183 -11.76 -53.55 37.24
CA CYS A 183 -11.18 -52.38 37.91
C CYS A 183 -9.69 -52.24 37.59
N MET A 184 -9.20 -51.01 37.64
CA MET A 184 -7.77 -50.71 37.57
C MET A 184 -7.35 -50.01 38.86
N ILE A 185 -6.24 -50.41 39.45
CA ILE A 185 -5.69 -49.84 40.67
C ILE A 185 -4.27 -49.43 40.32
N ASP A 186 -4.10 -48.13 40.04
CA ASP A 186 -2.93 -47.57 39.38
C ASP A 186 -2.40 -46.34 40.13
N ASP A 187 -1.08 -46.20 40.23
CA ASP A 187 -0.40 -45.02 40.80
C ASP A 187 -0.90 -44.62 42.22
N ASN A 188 -0.98 -45.59 43.13
CA ASN A 188 -1.36 -45.37 44.54
C ASN A 188 -0.20 -45.61 45.51
N TYR A 189 -0.18 -44.88 46.62
CA TYR A 189 0.91 -44.91 47.61
C TYR A 189 0.44 -45.35 49.01
N GLY A 190 0.76 -46.59 49.39
CA GLY A 190 0.42 -47.18 50.68
C GLY A 190 1.57 -47.18 51.69
N ASN A 191 1.25 -47.41 52.96
CA ASN A 191 2.23 -47.82 53.97
C ASN A 191 2.51 -49.32 53.86
N LYS A 192 1.43 -50.09 53.71
CA LYS A 192 1.42 -51.49 53.30
C LYS A 192 0.21 -51.68 52.39
N GLY A 193 0.34 -52.36 51.26
CA GLY A 193 -0.77 -52.45 50.31
C GLY A 193 -0.92 -51.15 49.51
N GLY A 194 0.02 -50.85 48.61
CA GLY A 194 -0.03 -49.62 47.80
C GLY A 194 -1.32 -49.53 46.98
N GLY A 195 -1.65 -50.62 46.29
CA GLY A 195 -2.98 -50.81 45.73
C GLY A 195 -4.00 -51.16 46.81
N ILE A 196 -3.92 -52.38 47.37
CA ILE A 196 -4.89 -52.91 48.33
C ILE A 196 -4.21 -53.35 49.61
N PHE A 197 -4.75 -52.91 50.74
CA PHE A 197 -4.46 -53.46 52.06
C PHE A 197 -5.67 -54.22 52.56
N ASP A 198 -5.50 -55.52 52.80
CA ASP A 198 -6.52 -56.39 53.37
C ASP A 198 -6.12 -56.92 54.75
N LYS A 199 -7.03 -56.75 55.71
CA LYS A 199 -6.91 -57.28 57.04
C LYS A 199 -8.19 -58.00 57.47
N GLY A 200 -8.22 -59.30 57.22
CA GLY A 200 -9.26 -60.21 57.71
C GLY A 200 -10.45 -60.41 56.76
N CYS A 201 -10.47 -59.86 55.55
CA CYS A 201 -11.62 -59.92 54.65
C CYS A 201 -11.45 -60.96 53.54
N ASP A 202 -12.55 -61.58 53.11
CA ASP A 202 -12.51 -62.35 51.87
C ASP A 202 -12.55 -61.37 50.69
N LEU A 203 -11.75 -61.63 49.65
CA LEU A 203 -11.63 -60.73 48.51
C LEU A 203 -11.70 -61.51 47.19
N ILE A 204 -12.53 -61.00 46.29
CA ILE A 204 -12.66 -61.47 44.90
C ILE A 204 -12.17 -60.36 43.97
N LEU A 205 -11.16 -60.67 43.17
CA LEU A 205 -10.66 -59.83 42.09
C LEU A 205 -10.99 -60.53 40.77
N ASP A 206 -11.82 -59.89 39.94
CA ASP A 206 -12.26 -60.41 38.64
C ASP A 206 -11.99 -59.39 37.54
N ASN A 207 -11.12 -59.71 36.59
CA ASN A 207 -10.64 -58.76 35.58
C ASN A 207 -10.13 -57.43 36.19
N VAL A 208 -9.22 -57.52 37.17
CA VAL A 208 -8.62 -56.39 37.87
C VAL A 208 -7.14 -56.26 37.53
N GLU A 209 -6.70 -55.05 37.18
CA GLU A 209 -5.28 -54.75 37.00
C GLU A 209 -4.78 -53.89 38.18
N ILE A 210 -3.73 -54.35 38.86
CA ILE A 210 -3.10 -53.66 39.98
C ILE A 210 -1.64 -53.38 39.61
N HIS A 211 -1.33 -52.16 39.19
CA HIS A 211 0.00 -51.82 38.74
C HIS A 211 0.45 -50.42 39.15
N ASP A 212 1.77 -50.19 39.05
CA ASP A 212 2.43 -48.93 39.37
C ASP A 212 2.11 -48.34 40.76
N ASN A 213 1.61 -49.18 41.68
CA ASN A 213 1.39 -48.78 43.06
C ASN A 213 2.67 -48.93 43.86
N GLN A 214 2.83 -48.09 44.87
CA GLN A 214 3.99 -48.07 45.75
C GLN A 214 3.56 -48.30 47.20
N ALA A 215 4.31 -49.11 47.96
CA ALA A 215 4.13 -49.17 49.41
C ALA A 215 5.42 -48.91 50.20
N VAL A 216 5.30 -48.41 51.43
CA VAL A 216 6.50 -48.15 52.26
C VAL A 216 7.16 -49.46 52.67
N TYR A 217 6.42 -50.40 53.27
CA TYR A 217 7.01 -51.56 53.97
C TYR A 217 6.73 -52.93 53.37
N ALA A 218 5.60 -53.15 52.71
CA ALA A 218 5.25 -54.45 52.14
C ALA A 218 4.01 -54.36 51.23
N GLY A 219 3.93 -55.22 50.22
CA GLY A 219 2.77 -55.34 49.33
C GLY A 219 2.53 -54.06 48.54
N GLY A 220 3.40 -53.69 47.61
CA GLY A 220 3.19 -52.51 46.76
C GLY A 220 1.86 -52.60 45.98
N GLY A 221 1.53 -53.76 45.41
CA GLY A 221 0.22 -54.02 44.81
C GLY A 221 -0.82 -54.45 45.84
N PHE A 222 -0.56 -55.56 46.54
CA PHE A 222 -1.48 -56.20 47.47
C PHE A 222 -0.77 -56.64 48.75
N TYR A 223 -1.31 -56.24 49.90
CA TYR A 223 -0.88 -56.71 51.22
C TYR A 223 -2.04 -57.40 51.90
N CYS A 224 -1.80 -58.58 52.46
CA CYS A 224 -2.81 -59.25 53.28
C CYS A 224 -2.30 -59.77 54.62
N GLN A 225 -3.20 -59.75 55.60
CA GLN A 225 -2.96 -60.19 56.97
C GLN A 225 -4.24 -60.80 57.57
N ASN A 226 -4.08 -61.83 58.41
CA ASN A 226 -5.17 -62.38 59.21
C ASN A 226 -5.64 -61.40 60.31
N GLN A 227 -6.90 -61.54 60.71
CA GLN A 227 -7.46 -60.80 61.83
C GLN A 227 -8.28 -61.79 62.66
N SER A 228 -7.95 -61.91 63.95
CA SER A 228 -8.45 -62.98 64.84
C SER A 228 -8.07 -64.40 64.38
N ASP A 229 -8.88 -65.43 64.65
CA ASP A 229 -8.65 -66.83 64.28
C ASP A 229 -9.09 -67.15 62.82
N TYR A 230 -9.42 -66.12 62.02
CA TYR A 230 -9.90 -66.24 60.65
C TYR A 230 -8.79 -65.99 59.62
N THR A 231 -8.64 -66.91 58.67
CA THR A 231 -7.75 -66.76 57.51
C THR A 231 -8.57 -66.32 56.30
N PRO A 232 -8.47 -65.04 55.88
CA PRO A 232 -9.16 -64.56 54.69
C PRO A 232 -8.81 -65.29 53.40
N LYS A 233 -9.78 -65.38 52.49
CA LYS A 233 -9.65 -66.02 51.18
C LYS A 233 -9.51 -64.99 50.07
N LEU A 234 -8.49 -65.15 49.24
CA LEU A 234 -8.27 -64.34 48.05
C LEU A 234 -8.55 -65.17 46.79
N THR A 235 -9.56 -64.76 46.03
CA THR A 235 -9.91 -65.33 44.72
C THR A 235 -9.51 -64.34 43.63
N ILE A 236 -8.69 -64.76 42.68
CA ILE A 236 -8.21 -63.93 41.57
C ILE A 236 -8.59 -64.61 40.26
N THR A 237 -9.39 -63.95 39.43
CA THR A 237 -9.83 -64.41 38.11
C THR A 237 -9.50 -63.34 37.08
N ASP A 238 -8.88 -63.72 35.96
CA ASP A 238 -8.54 -62.83 34.83
C ASP A 238 -7.87 -61.49 35.22
N SER A 239 -7.15 -61.47 36.34
CA SER A 239 -6.60 -60.26 36.95
C SER A 239 -5.07 -60.31 36.98
N LYS A 240 -4.41 -59.14 36.99
CA LYS A 240 -2.95 -59.00 36.97
C LYS A 240 -2.47 -58.07 38.08
N ILE A 241 -1.36 -58.43 38.72
CA ILE A 241 -0.68 -57.58 39.73
C ILE A 241 0.79 -57.44 39.31
N PHE A 242 1.17 -56.31 38.73
CA PHE A 242 2.48 -56.14 38.07
C PHE A 242 3.02 -54.71 38.27
N SER A 243 4.31 -54.48 38.01
CA SER A 243 4.93 -53.14 38.10
C SER A 243 4.77 -52.38 39.43
N ASN A 244 4.38 -53.03 40.52
CA ASN A 244 4.27 -52.37 41.82
C ASN A 244 5.63 -52.31 42.53
N THR A 245 5.85 -51.27 43.32
CA THR A 245 7.15 -50.96 43.92
C THR A 245 7.08 -50.80 45.44
N LEU A 246 8.24 -50.83 46.10
CA LEU A 246 8.37 -50.55 47.52
C LEU A 246 9.40 -49.45 47.77
N THR A 247 9.13 -48.60 48.75
CA THR A 247 10.12 -47.64 49.27
C THR A 247 11.18 -48.35 50.13
N SER A 248 10.76 -49.29 50.99
CA SER A 248 11.66 -50.03 51.88
C SER A 248 10.99 -51.30 52.43
N GLY A 249 11.19 -52.48 51.85
CA GLY A 249 10.42 -53.64 52.30
C GLY A 249 10.58 -54.91 51.48
N VAL A 250 9.60 -55.80 51.60
CA VAL A 250 9.53 -57.06 50.85
C VAL A 250 8.14 -57.29 50.25
N GLY A 251 8.10 -57.95 49.08
CA GLY A 251 6.87 -58.30 48.36
C GLY A 251 6.25 -57.11 47.62
N SER A 252 6.90 -56.63 46.56
CA SER A 252 6.46 -55.44 45.82
C SER A 252 5.12 -55.61 45.11
N ASN A 253 4.81 -56.78 44.54
CA ASN A 253 3.48 -57.05 43.99
C ASN A 253 2.53 -57.58 45.06
N VAL A 254 2.86 -58.72 45.67
CA VAL A 254 2.03 -59.36 46.70
C VAL A 254 2.85 -59.65 47.95
N TYR A 255 2.29 -59.32 49.12
CA TYR A 255 2.86 -59.73 50.40
C TYR A 255 1.80 -60.36 51.31
N ASN A 256 1.98 -61.65 51.61
CA ASN A 256 1.12 -62.44 52.48
C ASN A 256 1.77 -62.59 53.86
N TYR A 257 1.35 -61.77 54.83
CA TYR A 257 1.95 -61.72 56.16
C TYR A 257 1.54 -62.95 56.99
N GLU A 258 2.52 -63.77 57.43
CA GLU A 258 2.29 -64.95 58.28
C GLU A 258 1.28 -65.97 57.72
N SER A 259 1.17 -66.10 56.39
CA SER A 259 0.09 -66.88 55.73
C SER A 259 -1.31 -66.35 56.07
N GLY A 260 -1.41 -65.02 56.15
CA GLY A 260 -2.60 -64.27 56.48
C GLY A 260 -3.77 -64.50 55.52
N CYS A 261 -3.54 -64.83 54.25
CA CYS A 261 -4.58 -65.28 53.32
C CYS A 261 -4.33 -66.66 52.72
N GLU A 262 -5.42 -67.38 52.46
CA GLU A 262 -5.47 -68.53 51.57
C GLU A 262 -5.71 -68.03 50.13
N MET A 263 -4.80 -68.36 49.21
CA MET A 263 -4.91 -68.03 47.79
C MET A 263 -5.32 -69.29 47.02
N ASP A 264 -6.36 -69.21 46.19
CA ASP A 264 -6.87 -70.39 45.49
C ASP A 264 -5.89 -70.91 44.42
N ASN A 265 -5.80 -72.23 44.28
CA ASN A 265 -4.76 -73.01 43.58
C ASN A 265 -4.80 -72.89 42.03
N GLY A 266 -5.70 -72.09 41.48
CA GLY A 266 -5.84 -71.82 40.04
C GLY A 266 -5.22 -70.51 39.57
N THR A 267 -4.52 -69.79 40.44
CA THR A 267 -4.08 -68.42 40.19
C THR A 267 -2.71 -68.36 39.52
N ASN A 268 -2.65 -67.77 38.32
CA ASN A 268 -1.41 -67.25 37.73
C ASN A 268 -1.01 -65.98 38.49
N ILE A 269 -0.45 -66.14 39.68
CA ILE A 269 0.22 -65.03 40.38
C ILE A 269 1.62 -64.93 39.78
N GLU A 270 1.79 -64.04 38.81
CA GLU A 270 3.10 -63.45 38.55
C GLU A 270 3.55 -62.79 39.86
N ASN A 271 4.59 -63.35 40.50
CA ASN A 271 5.25 -62.88 41.74
C ASN A 271 4.71 -63.41 43.09
N CYS A 272 5.05 -64.66 43.43
CA CYS A 272 5.41 -64.96 44.83
C CYS A 272 6.79 -64.35 45.12
N GLY A 273 6.85 -63.41 46.06
CA GLY A 273 8.02 -62.57 46.33
C GLY A 273 9.29 -63.33 46.71
N THR A 274 10.23 -63.43 45.77
CA THR A 274 11.67 -63.11 45.95
C THR A 274 12.39 -62.83 44.62
N CYS A 275 11.69 -62.74 43.48
CA CYS A 275 12.29 -62.43 42.18
C CYS A 275 11.73 -61.12 41.65
N GLU A 276 12.62 -60.22 41.26
CA GLU A 276 12.30 -59.09 40.39
C GLU A 276 12.60 -59.54 38.94
N GLY A 277 11.69 -59.22 38.01
CA GLY A 277 11.69 -59.66 36.60
C GLY A 277 10.80 -60.87 36.29
N ASP A 278 10.71 -61.28 35.02
CA ASP A 278 9.84 -62.36 34.54
C ASP A 278 10.37 -63.76 34.98
N ALA A 279 10.03 -64.15 36.21
CA ALA A 279 10.62 -65.30 36.92
C ALA A 279 9.63 -65.98 37.89
N THR A 280 9.84 -67.29 38.15
CA THR A 280 9.13 -68.03 39.22
C THR A 280 10.06 -68.42 40.38
N CYS A 281 9.50 -68.48 41.60
CA CYS A 281 10.15 -69.05 42.77
C CYS A 281 9.70 -70.51 42.98
N ASN A 282 10.66 -71.41 43.22
CA ASN A 282 10.37 -72.66 43.94
C ASN A 282 10.15 -72.34 45.44
N ILE A 283 9.54 -73.26 46.19
CA ILE A 283 9.28 -73.32 47.65
C ILE A 283 10.56 -73.10 48.51
N SER A 284 11.71 -72.77 47.91
CA SER A 284 13.01 -72.50 48.53
C SER A 284 13.62 -71.13 48.16
N GLY A 285 12.91 -70.25 47.45
CA GLY A 285 13.34 -68.86 47.21
C GLY A 285 14.51 -68.66 46.22
N ILE A 286 14.68 -69.57 45.25
CA ILE A 286 15.65 -69.42 44.14
C ILE A 286 14.89 -69.02 42.87
N CYS A 287 15.38 -67.98 42.18
CA CYS A 287 14.77 -67.48 40.95
C CYS A 287 15.07 -68.36 39.74
N VAL A 288 14.01 -68.76 39.03
CA VAL A 288 14.07 -69.41 37.72
C VAL A 288 13.64 -68.38 36.68
N CYS A 289 14.58 -67.92 35.84
CA CYS A 289 14.29 -66.97 34.77
C CYS A 289 13.66 -67.71 33.59
N PHE A 290 12.52 -67.23 33.10
CA PHE A 290 11.87 -67.81 31.93
C PHE A 290 12.59 -67.43 30.63
N PRO A 291 12.41 -68.20 29.55
CA PRO A 291 12.68 -67.71 28.20
C PRO A 291 12.03 -66.33 28.01
N GLY A 292 12.81 -65.33 27.59
CA GLY A 292 12.44 -63.91 27.61
C GLY A 292 13.23 -63.08 28.61
N SER A 293 13.83 -63.70 29.63
CA SER A 293 14.70 -63.04 30.60
C SER A 293 16.04 -63.77 30.77
N TYR A 294 17.02 -63.11 31.39
CA TYR A 294 18.33 -63.69 31.67
C TYR A 294 18.69 -63.57 33.14
N GLN A 295 19.44 -64.56 33.64
CA GLN A 295 19.83 -64.63 35.04
C GLN A 295 21.02 -63.71 35.30
N TYR A 296 20.77 -62.59 35.96
CA TYR A 296 21.83 -61.68 36.41
C TYR A 296 22.52 -62.23 37.67
N ASN A 297 21.75 -62.77 38.62
CA ASN A 297 22.25 -63.50 39.79
C ASN A 297 21.19 -64.48 40.34
N THR A 298 21.50 -65.15 41.46
CA THR A 298 20.64 -66.19 42.08
C THR A 298 19.26 -65.70 42.55
N THR A 299 19.05 -64.39 42.58
CA THR A 299 17.83 -63.72 43.08
C THR A 299 17.26 -62.69 42.08
N TYR A 300 17.82 -62.57 40.87
CA TYR A 300 17.44 -61.49 39.94
C TYR A 300 17.45 -61.96 38.48
N CYS A 301 16.32 -61.77 37.80
CA CYS A 301 16.17 -61.98 36.37
C CYS A 301 15.97 -60.62 35.70
N ILE A 302 16.66 -60.40 34.58
CA ILE A 302 16.51 -59.17 33.80
C ILE A 302 15.86 -59.56 32.49
N ASP A 303 14.77 -58.89 32.18
CA ASP A 303 14.05 -59.08 30.93
C ASP A 303 14.93 -58.68 29.74
N CYS A 304 14.83 -59.44 28.66
CA CYS A 304 15.45 -59.05 27.42
C CYS A 304 14.80 -57.77 26.91
N GLN A 305 15.60 -56.72 26.76
CA GLN A 305 15.16 -55.50 26.07
C GLN A 305 14.67 -55.84 24.66
N ALA A 306 13.71 -55.07 24.15
CA ALA A 306 13.18 -55.26 22.80
C ALA A 306 14.31 -55.31 21.75
N GLY A 307 14.18 -56.24 20.80
CA GLY A 307 15.22 -56.61 19.83
C GLY A 307 16.22 -57.65 20.32
N TYR A 308 16.09 -58.13 21.56
CA TYR A 308 16.85 -59.22 22.12
C TYR A 308 15.89 -60.29 22.64
N TYR A 309 16.35 -61.55 22.69
CA TYR A 309 15.57 -62.69 23.15
C TYR A 309 16.42 -63.67 23.97
N SER A 310 15.77 -64.53 24.74
CA SER A 310 16.39 -65.71 25.35
C SER A 310 15.43 -66.89 25.25
N SER A 311 15.89 -68.02 24.71
CA SER A 311 15.01 -69.17 24.42
C SER A 311 15.03 -70.25 25.51
N GLU A 312 15.97 -70.15 26.45
CA GLU A 312 16.18 -71.14 27.49
C GLU A 312 15.96 -70.54 28.88
N TYR A 313 15.42 -71.36 29.78
CA TYR A 313 15.32 -71.05 31.19
C TYR A 313 16.71 -70.79 31.80
N ASN A 314 16.82 -69.75 32.63
CA ASN A 314 18.08 -69.32 33.25
C ASN A 314 19.19 -68.99 32.24
N SER A 315 18.83 -68.50 31.05
CA SER A 315 19.81 -68.00 30.10
C SER A 315 20.74 -66.99 30.78
N PRO A 316 22.07 -67.05 30.57
CA PRO A 316 23.00 -66.14 31.23
C PRO A 316 23.01 -64.73 30.60
N THR A 317 22.55 -64.59 29.36
CA THR A 317 22.43 -63.32 28.63
C THR A 317 21.29 -63.38 27.61
N CYS A 318 20.80 -62.23 27.19
CA CYS A 318 19.95 -62.12 26.01
C CYS A 318 20.79 -62.07 24.72
N THR A 319 20.26 -62.64 23.66
CA THR A 319 20.88 -62.65 22.32
C THR A 319 20.15 -61.64 21.43
N PRO A 320 20.85 -60.78 20.68
CA PRO A 320 20.20 -59.88 19.73
C PRO A 320 19.52 -60.67 18.61
N CYS A 321 18.34 -60.22 18.19
CA CYS A 321 17.69 -60.74 16.99
C CYS A 321 18.58 -60.55 15.76
N SER A 322 18.58 -61.55 14.87
CA SER A 322 19.31 -61.45 13.59
C SER A 322 18.64 -60.43 12.66
N GLU A 323 19.35 -60.00 11.61
CA GLU A 323 18.76 -59.11 10.59
C GLU A 323 17.44 -59.68 10.03
N ASN A 324 16.46 -58.81 9.82
CA ASN A 324 15.08 -59.14 9.41
C ASN A 324 14.27 -59.94 10.44
N TYR A 325 14.70 -59.93 11.70
CA TYR A 325 13.89 -60.37 12.84
C TYR A 325 13.80 -59.25 13.86
N TYR A 326 12.73 -59.24 14.64
CA TYR A 326 12.53 -58.31 15.75
C TYR A 326 11.96 -59.05 16.94
N SER A 327 11.98 -58.41 18.11
CA SER A 327 11.27 -58.92 19.27
C SER A 327 10.78 -57.77 20.13
N GLU A 328 9.63 -57.96 20.77
CA GLU A 328 9.18 -57.10 21.85
C GLU A 328 10.03 -57.35 23.11
N SER A 329 9.83 -56.54 24.15
CA SER A 329 10.49 -56.79 25.44
C SER A 329 10.07 -58.14 25.99
N SER A 330 10.99 -58.81 26.69
CA SER A 330 10.75 -60.08 27.37
C SER A 330 10.39 -61.24 26.44
N ALA A 331 10.73 -61.16 25.15
CA ALA A 331 10.37 -62.17 24.17
C ALA A 331 11.26 -63.44 24.25
N PRO A 332 10.67 -64.65 24.24
CA PRO A 332 11.42 -65.89 24.28
C PRO A 332 12.08 -66.27 22.94
N GLU A 333 11.64 -65.64 21.85
CA GLU A 333 12.17 -65.83 20.51
C GLU A 333 11.99 -64.56 19.66
N CYS A 334 12.77 -64.45 18.59
CA CYS A 334 12.58 -63.38 17.62
C CYS A 334 11.56 -63.75 16.55
N ILE A 335 10.73 -62.77 16.19
CA ILE A 335 9.71 -62.87 15.16
C ILE A 335 10.31 -62.40 13.82
N PRO A 336 10.14 -63.14 12.72
CA PRO A 336 10.57 -62.68 11.40
C PRO A 336 9.78 -61.44 10.99
N CYS A 337 10.48 -60.48 10.37
CA CYS A 337 9.86 -59.30 9.80
C CYS A 337 8.81 -59.67 8.75
N PRO A 338 7.64 -59.00 8.73
CA PRO A 338 6.65 -59.16 7.67
C PRO A 338 7.22 -58.94 6.27
N TYR A 339 6.58 -59.51 5.25
CA TYR A 339 7.05 -59.47 3.86
C TYR A 339 7.37 -58.02 3.37
N LEU A 340 8.55 -57.83 2.76
CA LEU A 340 9.10 -56.53 2.28
C LEU A 340 9.40 -55.50 3.36
N THR A 341 9.38 -55.88 4.63
CA THR A 341 9.94 -55.08 5.73
C THR A 341 11.30 -55.63 6.12
N THR A 342 12.16 -54.77 6.66
CA THR A 342 13.51 -55.13 7.09
C THR A 342 13.78 -54.62 8.48
N SER A 343 14.75 -55.21 9.17
CA SER A 343 15.24 -54.73 10.45
C SER A 343 16.74 -54.96 10.53
N SER A 344 17.47 -54.08 11.23
CA SER A 344 18.86 -54.34 11.56
C SER A 344 18.99 -55.37 12.69
N GLN A 345 20.18 -55.95 12.86
CA GLN A 345 20.44 -56.83 14.00
C GLN A 345 20.15 -56.13 15.34
N GLY A 346 19.42 -56.79 16.23
CA GLY A 346 19.06 -56.26 17.55
C GLY A 346 17.93 -55.22 17.54
N ALA A 347 17.18 -55.10 16.44
CA ALA A 347 16.08 -54.14 16.32
C ALA A 347 14.82 -54.59 17.06
N SER A 348 14.17 -53.66 17.75
CA SER A 348 12.91 -53.88 18.48
C SER A 348 11.66 -53.93 17.59
N GLN A 349 11.78 -53.54 16.32
CA GLN A 349 10.69 -53.52 15.33
C GLN A 349 11.27 -53.61 13.91
N CYS A 350 10.42 -53.78 12.91
CA CYS A 350 10.82 -53.69 11.50
C CYS A 350 10.47 -52.31 10.91
N THR A 351 10.96 -52.04 9.70
CA THR A 351 10.45 -50.91 8.89
C THR A 351 8.93 -51.03 8.72
N PRO A 352 8.19 -49.92 8.60
CA PRO A 352 6.74 -49.99 8.51
C PRO A 352 6.28 -50.85 7.32
N PRO A 353 5.22 -51.68 7.47
CA PRO A 353 4.66 -52.41 6.34
C PRO A 353 4.04 -51.47 5.30
N ALA A 354 3.72 -52.04 4.14
CA ALA A 354 3.06 -51.33 3.05
C ALA A 354 1.75 -50.69 3.54
N ILE A 355 1.61 -49.39 3.30
CA ILE A 355 0.39 -48.65 3.64
C ILE A 355 -0.79 -49.21 2.85
N THR A 356 -1.93 -49.42 3.52
CA THR A 356 -3.18 -49.88 2.91
C THR A 356 -4.17 -48.74 2.74
N ASN A 357 -5.16 -48.95 1.86
CA ASN A 357 -6.26 -48.01 1.58
C ASN A 357 -5.81 -46.58 1.20
N PHE A 358 -4.65 -46.42 0.54
CA PHE A 358 -4.24 -45.14 0.01
C PHE A 358 -5.18 -44.70 -1.13
N ALA A 359 -6.01 -43.69 -0.85
CA ALA A 359 -7.06 -43.22 -1.75
C ALA A 359 -7.32 -41.71 -1.57
N THR A 360 -8.13 -41.15 -2.46
CA THR A 360 -8.55 -39.74 -2.42
C THR A 360 -9.98 -39.57 -1.93
N THR A 361 -10.26 -38.49 -1.21
CA THR A 361 -11.61 -38.14 -0.73
C THR A 361 -12.19 -36.95 -1.48
N ASN A 362 -11.54 -35.79 -1.37
CA ASN A 362 -11.97 -34.54 -1.97
C ASN A 362 -10.99 -34.10 -3.05
N LEU A 363 -11.51 -33.80 -4.23
CA LEU A 363 -10.74 -33.30 -5.36
C LEU A 363 -11.27 -31.91 -5.72
N THR A 364 -10.36 -30.98 -5.97
CA THR A 364 -10.67 -29.71 -6.63
C THR A 364 -9.80 -29.59 -7.89
N SER A 365 -9.93 -28.50 -8.64
CA SER A 365 -9.00 -28.19 -9.74
C SER A 365 -7.59 -27.83 -9.27
N THR A 366 -7.39 -27.58 -7.96
CA THR A 366 -6.13 -27.13 -7.36
C THR A 366 -5.67 -27.92 -6.13
N SER A 367 -6.42 -28.96 -5.72
CA SER A 367 -6.06 -29.73 -4.55
C SER A 367 -6.54 -31.18 -4.64
N ILE A 368 -5.77 -32.04 -3.99
CA ILE A 368 -6.06 -33.47 -3.83
C ILE A 368 -5.99 -33.77 -2.33
N ALA A 369 -7.13 -34.12 -1.74
CA ALA A 369 -7.19 -34.65 -0.38
C ALA A 369 -7.08 -36.18 -0.42
N MET A 370 -6.18 -36.72 0.39
CA MET A 370 -5.86 -38.13 0.48
C MET A 370 -6.03 -38.64 1.89
N PHE A 371 -6.23 -39.95 2.00
CA PHE A 371 -6.21 -40.68 3.24
C PHE A 371 -5.59 -42.07 3.02
N TRP A 372 -5.14 -42.68 4.11
CA TRP A 372 -4.61 -44.04 4.16
C TRP A 372 -4.76 -44.62 5.56
N ASP A 373 -4.63 -45.93 5.72
CA ASP A 373 -4.64 -46.55 7.05
C ASP A 373 -3.30 -46.35 7.76
N ALA A 374 -3.32 -46.27 9.09
CA ALA A 374 -2.09 -46.30 9.87
C ALA A 374 -1.36 -47.63 9.59
N SER A 375 -0.05 -47.57 9.37
CA SER A 375 0.74 -48.79 9.21
C SER A 375 0.76 -49.55 10.54
N GLN A 376 0.31 -50.79 10.55
CA GLN A 376 0.23 -51.65 11.74
C GLN A 376 0.99 -52.95 11.47
N PRO A 377 1.71 -53.52 12.45
CA PRO A 377 1.73 -53.14 13.87
C PRO A 377 2.80 -52.09 14.23
N PHE A 378 3.67 -51.69 13.31
CA PHE A 378 4.81 -50.80 13.63
C PHE A 378 4.46 -49.33 13.48
N GLU A 379 4.80 -48.54 14.49
CA GLU A 379 4.62 -47.09 14.47
C GLU A 379 5.42 -46.44 13.32
N VAL A 380 4.82 -45.39 12.77
CA VAL A 380 5.40 -44.58 11.70
C VAL A 380 5.78 -43.23 12.27
N ASP A 381 7.06 -42.88 12.18
CA ASP A 381 7.58 -41.57 12.60
C ASP A 381 7.28 -40.50 11.55
N GLU A 382 7.27 -40.87 10.26
CA GLU A 382 7.07 -39.97 9.13
C GLU A 382 6.50 -40.72 7.93
N TYR A 383 5.62 -40.08 7.16
CA TYR A 383 5.20 -40.58 5.86
C TYR A 383 5.92 -39.86 4.73
N GLN A 384 6.32 -40.60 3.70
CA GLN A 384 6.89 -40.02 2.49
C GLN A 384 5.94 -40.19 1.33
N LEU A 385 5.50 -39.08 0.75
CA LEU A 385 4.65 -39.01 -0.43
C LEU A 385 5.50 -38.65 -1.65
N ASN A 386 5.54 -39.54 -2.64
CA ASN A 386 6.04 -39.22 -3.96
C ASN A 386 4.88 -38.77 -4.84
N PHE A 387 5.04 -37.60 -5.45
CA PHE A 387 4.03 -36.89 -6.20
C PHE A 387 4.58 -36.47 -7.54
N THR A 388 3.98 -36.95 -8.63
CA THR A 388 4.46 -36.70 -9.99
C THR A 388 3.39 -36.00 -10.82
N TYR A 389 3.76 -34.88 -11.42
CA TYR A 389 2.96 -34.12 -12.38
C TYR A 389 3.75 -33.99 -13.68
N ILE A 390 3.20 -34.54 -14.78
CA ILE A 390 3.90 -34.61 -16.07
C ILE A 390 5.26 -35.34 -15.86
N ASN A 391 6.39 -34.74 -16.25
CA ASN A 391 7.73 -35.33 -16.15
C ASN A 391 8.49 -34.90 -14.88
N GLY A 392 7.82 -34.26 -13.91
CA GLY A 392 8.42 -33.80 -12.66
C GLY A 392 7.90 -34.60 -11.47
N SER A 393 8.81 -35.19 -10.69
CA SER A 393 8.49 -35.93 -9.46
C SER A 393 9.04 -35.18 -8.25
N ASN A 394 8.19 -34.94 -7.26
CA ASN A 394 8.52 -34.33 -5.98
C ASN A 394 8.32 -35.36 -4.86
N ILE A 395 9.08 -35.21 -3.78
CA ILE A 395 8.94 -36.01 -2.57
C ILE A 395 8.60 -35.06 -1.43
N TYR A 396 7.53 -35.37 -0.71
CA TYR A 396 7.09 -34.65 0.48
C TYR A 396 7.19 -35.57 1.68
N ASN A 397 7.80 -35.06 2.74
CA ASN A 397 7.77 -35.68 4.04
C ASN A 397 6.57 -35.11 4.80
N ILE A 398 5.76 -35.99 5.37
CA ILE A 398 4.50 -35.68 6.03
C ILE A 398 4.61 -36.21 7.46
N GLU A 399 4.19 -35.39 8.41
CA GLU A 399 4.05 -35.78 9.82
C GLU A 399 3.20 -37.06 9.97
N PRO A 400 3.27 -37.79 11.11
CA PRO A 400 2.61 -39.08 11.28
C PRO A 400 1.09 -38.98 11.43
N ILE A 401 0.43 -38.54 10.36
CA ILE A 401 -1.02 -38.41 10.19
C ILE A 401 -1.50 -39.35 9.09
N THR A 402 -2.78 -39.70 9.08
CA THR A 402 -3.39 -40.64 8.11
C THR A 402 -4.23 -39.94 7.04
N GLN A 403 -4.22 -38.61 7.00
CA GLN A 403 -4.92 -37.79 6.02
C GLN A 403 -4.10 -36.56 5.68
N TYR A 404 -3.98 -36.23 4.40
CA TYR A 404 -3.19 -35.10 3.92
C TYR A 404 -3.84 -34.46 2.70
N THR A 405 -3.84 -33.12 2.63
CA THR A 405 -4.36 -32.38 1.47
C THR A 405 -3.23 -31.64 0.79
N LEU A 406 -2.91 -32.04 -0.42
CA LEU A 406 -1.96 -31.34 -1.27
C LEU A 406 -2.70 -30.22 -2.01
N SER A 407 -2.27 -28.99 -1.83
CA SER A 407 -2.91 -27.78 -2.38
C SER A 407 -1.98 -27.04 -3.34
N GLY A 408 -2.50 -26.09 -4.11
CA GLY A 408 -1.70 -25.30 -5.06
C GLY A 408 -1.37 -26.06 -6.35
N LEU A 409 -2.17 -27.07 -6.68
CA LEU A 409 -2.03 -27.89 -7.87
C LEU A 409 -2.61 -27.20 -9.11
N LEU A 410 -2.22 -27.69 -10.27
CA LEU A 410 -2.82 -27.35 -11.55
C LEU A 410 -3.84 -28.42 -11.94
N SER A 411 -4.74 -28.09 -12.86
CA SER A 411 -5.68 -29.05 -13.43
C SER A 411 -4.93 -30.04 -14.32
N GLY A 412 -4.99 -31.32 -14.01
CA GLY A 412 -4.31 -32.36 -14.77
C GLY A 412 -4.21 -33.68 -14.01
N ILE A 413 -3.42 -34.61 -14.57
CA ILE A 413 -3.26 -35.97 -14.05
C ILE A 413 -1.99 -36.04 -13.20
N TYR A 414 -2.14 -36.56 -12.00
CA TYR A 414 -1.10 -36.77 -11.01
C TYR A 414 -0.93 -38.25 -10.73
N THR A 415 0.34 -38.68 -10.62
CA THR A 415 0.70 -40.05 -10.20
C THR A 415 1.35 -39.98 -8.83
N MET A 416 0.85 -40.77 -7.89
CA MET A 416 1.19 -40.63 -6.48
C MET A 416 1.46 -41.99 -5.83
N LYS A 417 2.40 -42.06 -4.90
CA LYS A 417 2.62 -43.23 -4.05
C LYS A 417 3.16 -42.79 -2.70
N ILE A 418 2.86 -43.55 -1.65
CA ILE A 418 3.21 -43.20 -0.27
C ILE A 418 3.92 -44.38 0.40
N ARG A 419 4.78 -44.11 1.38
CA ARG A 419 5.40 -45.13 2.25
C ARG A 419 5.62 -44.58 3.65
N GLY A 420 5.65 -45.46 4.65
CA GLY A 420 6.00 -45.10 6.02
C GLY A 420 7.50 -45.14 6.24
N TYR A 421 7.97 -44.35 7.19
CA TYR A 421 9.33 -44.36 7.71
C TYR A 421 9.28 -44.46 9.23
N ASN A 422 10.20 -45.24 9.80
CA ASN A 422 10.52 -45.19 11.22
C ASN A 422 12.04 -45.25 11.43
N SER A 423 12.49 -45.31 12.68
CA SER A 423 13.90 -45.48 13.04
C SER A 423 14.66 -46.62 12.33
N GLN A 424 13.96 -47.64 11.80
CA GLN A 424 14.57 -48.76 11.06
C GLN A 424 14.69 -48.49 9.56
N GLY A 425 14.04 -47.45 9.05
CA GLY A 425 14.09 -47.03 7.66
C GLY A 425 12.72 -46.96 7.00
N TYR A 426 12.74 -46.89 5.66
CA TYR A 426 11.55 -46.77 4.85
C TYR A 426 10.92 -48.13 4.55
N GLY A 427 9.60 -48.22 4.74
CA GLY A 427 8.79 -49.30 4.23
C GLY A 427 8.67 -49.29 2.69
N PRO A 428 8.01 -50.30 2.12
CA PRO A 428 7.73 -50.35 0.69
C PRO A 428 6.74 -49.24 0.27
N TRP A 429 6.88 -48.78 -0.97
CA TRP A 429 5.90 -47.88 -1.60
C TRP A 429 4.57 -48.59 -1.85
N THR A 430 3.47 -47.86 -1.71
CA THR A 430 2.19 -48.29 -2.27
C THR A 430 2.24 -48.42 -3.78
N SER A 431 1.26 -49.13 -4.34
CA SER A 431 0.99 -49.05 -5.78
C SER A 431 0.71 -47.61 -6.19
N GLU A 432 1.13 -47.25 -7.40
CA GLU A 432 0.89 -45.91 -7.94
C GLU A 432 -0.60 -45.64 -8.10
N LEU A 433 -1.03 -44.55 -7.49
CA LEU A 433 -2.38 -44.01 -7.54
C LEU A 433 -2.40 -42.86 -8.54
N GLN A 434 -3.14 -43.03 -9.64
CA GLN A 434 -3.34 -41.99 -10.65
C GLN A 434 -4.67 -41.28 -10.45
N ILE A 435 -4.62 -39.97 -10.18
CA ILE A 435 -5.80 -39.12 -10.00
C ILE A 435 -5.73 -37.92 -10.93
N ALA A 436 -6.88 -37.57 -11.51
CA ALA A 436 -7.08 -36.29 -12.17
C ALA A 436 -7.71 -35.30 -11.20
N THR A 437 -7.13 -34.11 -11.07
CA THR A 437 -7.84 -32.96 -10.47
C THR A 437 -9.05 -32.60 -11.33
N LEU A 438 -10.00 -31.84 -10.76
CA LEU A 438 -11.13 -31.37 -11.55
C LEU A 438 -10.67 -30.43 -12.67
N THR A 439 -11.53 -30.25 -13.68
CA THR A 439 -11.26 -29.32 -14.77
C THR A 439 -11.05 -27.91 -14.24
N ALA A 440 -10.15 -27.16 -14.87
CA ALA A 440 -9.92 -25.78 -14.53
C ALA A 440 -11.21 -24.94 -14.54
N GLU A 441 -11.30 -24.04 -13.58
CA GLU A 441 -12.40 -23.09 -13.39
C GLU A 441 -11.90 -21.65 -13.61
N MET A 442 -12.85 -20.70 -13.62
CA MET A 442 -12.51 -19.29 -13.73
C MET A 442 -11.73 -18.83 -12.49
N PRO A 443 -10.60 -18.12 -12.63
CA PRO A 443 -9.87 -17.60 -11.48
C PRO A 443 -10.70 -16.55 -10.74
N SER A 444 -10.45 -16.41 -9.44
CA SER A 444 -11.04 -15.31 -8.67
C SER A 444 -10.33 -13.98 -8.98
N PRO A 445 -11.03 -12.84 -8.87
CA PRO A 445 -10.38 -11.54 -9.00
C PRO A 445 -9.44 -11.22 -7.83
N PRO A 446 -8.41 -10.38 -8.04
CA PRO A 446 -7.53 -9.92 -6.97
C PRO A 446 -8.32 -9.16 -5.89
N GLN A 447 -8.08 -9.45 -4.62
CA GLN A 447 -8.65 -8.66 -3.51
C GLN A 447 -7.72 -7.48 -3.21
N LEU A 448 -8.09 -6.30 -3.70
CA LEU A 448 -7.24 -5.11 -3.66
C LEU A 448 -7.34 -4.39 -2.30
N THR A 449 -6.19 -4.09 -1.72
CA THR A 449 -6.04 -3.15 -0.60
C THR A 449 -5.30 -1.91 -1.08
N ALA A 450 -5.95 -0.75 -1.03
CA ALA A 450 -5.34 0.53 -1.43
C ALA A 450 -4.59 1.17 -0.26
N ILE A 451 -3.43 1.73 -0.57
CA ILE A 451 -2.54 2.44 0.34
C ILE A 451 -2.27 3.82 -0.25
N ASN A 452 -2.61 4.87 0.50
CA ASN A 452 -2.34 6.24 0.12
C ASN A 452 -0.87 6.55 0.38
N LEU A 453 -0.13 7.05 -0.62
CA LEU A 453 1.30 7.32 -0.49
C LEU A 453 1.59 8.82 -0.44
N THR A 454 1.27 9.54 -1.52
CA THR A 454 1.58 10.97 -1.66
C THR A 454 0.41 11.72 -2.29
N SER A 455 0.56 13.03 -2.46
CA SER A 455 -0.38 13.88 -3.20
C SER A 455 -0.50 13.52 -4.69
N THR A 456 0.42 12.69 -5.22
CA THR A 456 0.52 12.30 -6.64
C THR A 456 0.63 10.79 -6.84
N SER A 457 0.45 9.98 -5.79
CA SER A 457 0.57 8.53 -5.90
C SER A 457 -0.22 7.76 -4.85
N TRP A 458 -0.63 6.55 -5.22
CA TRP A 458 -1.18 5.53 -4.35
C TRP A 458 -0.66 4.16 -4.79
N GLU A 459 -0.77 3.18 -3.91
CA GLU A 459 -0.41 1.79 -4.19
C GLU A 459 -1.61 0.87 -3.95
N VAL A 460 -1.74 -0.18 -4.75
CA VAL A 460 -2.65 -1.29 -4.46
C VAL A 460 -1.84 -2.56 -4.30
N ILE A 461 -2.14 -3.31 -3.24
CA ILE A 461 -1.55 -4.61 -2.94
C ILE A 461 -2.64 -5.67 -2.89
N TRP A 462 -2.32 -6.89 -3.30
CA TRP A 462 -3.22 -8.05 -3.20
C TRP A 462 -2.43 -9.33 -2.92
N SER A 463 -3.10 -10.33 -2.37
CA SER A 463 -2.57 -11.70 -2.31
C SER A 463 -2.86 -12.43 -3.62
N GLU A 464 -2.06 -13.44 -3.96
CA GLU A 464 -2.34 -14.30 -5.11
C GLU A 464 -3.77 -14.86 -5.01
N PRO A 465 -4.65 -14.56 -5.99
CA PRO A 465 -6.03 -15.00 -5.96
C PRO A 465 -6.13 -16.49 -6.32
N TYR A 466 -7.29 -17.09 -6.04
CA TYR A 466 -7.58 -18.45 -6.49
C TYR A 466 -7.43 -18.55 -8.01
N ASN A 467 -6.54 -19.43 -8.45
CA ASN A 467 -6.10 -19.53 -9.84
C ASN A 467 -7.00 -20.44 -10.72
N GLY A 468 -8.01 -21.08 -10.11
CA GLY A 468 -8.92 -21.97 -10.84
C GLY A 468 -8.27 -23.23 -11.40
N GLY A 469 -7.07 -23.62 -10.97
CA GLY A 469 -6.37 -24.79 -11.53
C GLY A 469 -5.56 -24.48 -12.79
N GLN A 470 -5.30 -23.22 -13.10
CA GLN A 470 -4.35 -22.82 -14.14
C GLN A 470 -3.36 -21.81 -13.61
N GLU A 471 -2.15 -21.77 -14.17
CA GLU A 471 -1.18 -20.74 -13.83
C GLU A 471 -1.74 -19.35 -14.19
N ILE A 472 -1.63 -18.43 -13.24
CA ILE A 472 -1.93 -17.02 -13.45
C ILE A 472 -0.82 -16.44 -14.31
N THR A 473 -1.16 -15.94 -15.49
CA THR A 473 -0.20 -15.38 -16.44
C THR A 473 0.04 -13.90 -16.20
N THR A 474 -0.99 -13.15 -15.80
CA THR A 474 -0.89 -11.71 -15.49
C THR A 474 -2.11 -11.21 -14.72
N TYR A 475 -1.95 -10.06 -14.07
CA TYR A 475 -3.02 -9.23 -13.53
C TYR A 475 -3.17 -7.98 -14.39
N GLU A 476 -4.41 -7.64 -14.72
CA GLU A 476 -4.76 -6.36 -15.33
C GLU A 476 -5.26 -5.44 -14.22
N ILE A 477 -4.54 -4.35 -13.97
CA ILE A 477 -4.97 -3.26 -13.09
C ILE A 477 -5.42 -2.13 -13.99
N SER A 478 -6.61 -1.60 -13.74
CA SER A 478 -7.05 -0.37 -14.37
C SER A 478 -7.61 0.60 -13.35
N TYR A 479 -7.47 1.90 -13.58
CA TYR A 479 -8.01 2.89 -12.67
C TYR A 479 -8.50 4.11 -13.41
N GLN A 480 -9.46 4.81 -12.80
CA GLN A 480 -10.06 6.01 -13.34
C GLN A 480 -10.14 7.16 -12.35
N TYR A 481 -10.03 8.37 -12.90
CA TYR A 481 -10.26 9.63 -12.19
C TYR A 481 -11.43 10.36 -12.85
N ASN A 482 -12.44 10.76 -12.07
CA ASN A 482 -13.63 11.48 -12.54
C ASN A 482 -14.29 10.83 -13.78
N GLU A 483 -14.41 9.49 -13.82
CA GLU A 483 -15.13 8.71 -14.84
C GLU A 483 -14.71 8.95 -16.32
N THR A 484 -13.58 9.61 -16.58
CA THR A 484 -13.22 10.09 -17.93
C THR A 484 -11.88 9.58 -18.44
N TYR A 485 -11.02 9.07 -17.56
CA TYR A 485 -9.68 8.62 -17.92
C TYR A 485 -9.40 7.25 -17.33
N THR A 486 -9.22 6.23 -18.17
CA THR A 486 -8.87 4.88 -17.72
C THR A 486 -7.43 4.56 -18.13
N VAL A 487 -6.57 4.27 -17.15
CA VAL A 487 -5.26 3.66 -17.41
C VAL A 487 -5.39 2.17 -17.23
N VAL A 488 -4.80 1.37 -18.12
CA VAL A 488 -4.76 -0.10 -18.02
C VAL A 488 -3.31 -0.56 -18.01
N ILE A 489 -2.96 -1.41 -17.06
CA ILE A 489 -1.61 -1.91 -16.83
C ILE A 489 -1.67 -3.41 -16.61
N ASN A 490 -0.79 -4.15 -17.28
CA ASN A 490 -0.59 -5.58 -17.01
C ASN A 490 0.67 -5.75 -16.14
N THR A 491 0.57 -6.57 -15.10
CA THR A 491 1.67 -6.86 -14.18
C THR A 491 1.63 -8.32 -13.73
N THR A 492 2.77 -8.86 -13.32
CA THR A 492 2.86 -10.16 -12.63
C THR A 492 3.16 -9.99 -11.14
N ASN A 493 3.49 -8.78 -10.71
CA ASN A 493 3.73 -8.47 -9.31
C ASN A 493 2.39 -8.41 -8.54
N LEU A 494 2.43 -8.72 -7.25
CA LEU A 494 1.30 -8.65 -6.33
C LEU A 494 1.07 -7.23 -5.75
N THR A 495 1.71 -6.24 -6.35
CA THR A 495 1.56 -4.82 -6.04
C THR A 495 1.64 -3.99 -7.32
N TYR A 496 0.95 -2.86 -7.33
CA TYR A 496 1.09 -1.83 -8.33
C TYR A 496 1.03 -0.43 -7.70
N THR A 497 2.03 0.41 -7.99
CA THR A 497 2.06 1.81 -7.58
C THR A 497 1.70 2.72 -8.76
N ALA A 498 0.62 3.47 -8.62
CA ALA A 498 0.24 4.51 -9.57
C ALA A 498 0.90 5.84 -9.15
N THR A 499 1.56 6.53 -10.09
CA THR A 499 2.29 7.78 -9.86
C THR A 499 1.87 8.86 -10.88
N ASN A 500 2.35 10.09 -10.71
CA ASN A 500 2.01 11.24 -11.56
C ASN A 500 0.50 11.54 -11.61
N LEU A 501 -0.18 11.31 -10.48
CA LEU A 501 -1.62 11.44 -10.36
C LEU A 501 -2.04 12.86 -9.93
N LEU A 502 -3.25 13.25 -10.31
CA LEU A 502 -3.95 14.37 -9.69
C LEU A 502 -4.47 13.98 -8.31
N SER A 503 -4.56 14.93 -7.40
CA SER A 503 -5.07 14.69 -6.06
C SER A 503 -6.58 14.45 -6.10
N GLY A 504 -7.02 13.35 -5.51
CA GLY A 504 -8.41 12.99 -5.29
C GLY A 504 -8.61 11.48 -5.21
N GLU A 505 -9.84 11.07 -5.49
CA GLU A 505 -10.30 9.69 -5.44
C GLU A 505 -10.21 9.04 -6.80
N TYR A 506 -9.77 7.78 -6.82
CA TYR A 506 -9.66 6.94 -8.00
C TYR A 506 -10.46 5.66 -7.78
N ASP A 507 -11.28 5.27 -8.75
CA ASP A 507 -11.82 3.91 -8.79
C ASP A 507 -10.77 3.01 -9.44
N VAL A 508 -10.43 1.90 -8.77
CA VAL A 508 -9.43 0.93 -9.22
C VAL A 508 -10.11 -0.41 -9.43
N TYR A 509 -9.84 -1.01 -10.59
CA TYR A 509 -10.36 -2.28 -11.05
C TYR A 509 -9.22 -3.27 -11.24
N ALA A 510 -9.46 -4.54 -10.93
CA ALA A 510 -8.49 -5.59 -11.23
C ALA A 510 -9.13 -6.86 -11.78
N LYS A 511 -8.39 -7.54 -12.65
CA LYS A 511 -8.70 -8.88 -13.16
C LYS A 511 -7.48 -9.79 -13.13
N THR A 512 -7.73 -11.07 -12.94
CA THR A 512 -6.74 -12.14 -13.04
C THR A 512 -6.88 -12.82 -14.39
N TYR A 513 -5.77 -13.01 -15.10
CA TYR A 513 -5.72 -13.76 -16.35
C TYR A 513 -4.97 -15.08 -16.15
N THR A 514 -5.54 -16.15 -16.67
CA THR A 514 -4.85 -17.42 -16.92
C THR A 514 -4.75 -17.64 -18.43
N SER A 515 -4.19 -18.77 -18.86
CA SER A 515 -4.11 -19.12 -20.28
C SER A 515 -5.47 -19.18 -20.99
N ASN A 516 -6.53 -19.60 -20.29
CA ASN A 516 -7.85 -19.83 -20.90
C ASN A 516 -8.99 -19.01 -20.28
N PHE A 517 -8.79 -18.41 -19.10
CA PHE A 517 -9.85 -17.72 -18.37
C PHE A 517 -9.42 -16.32 -17.93
N VAL A 518 -10.43 -15.46 -17.75
CA VAL A 518 -10.30 -14.14 -17.14
C VAL A 518 -11.28 -14.10 -15.98
N SER A 519 -10.84 -13.65 -14.82
CA SER A 519 -11.73 -13.49 -13.67
C SER A 519 -12.81 -12.45 -13.94
N ASN A 520 -13.83 -12.42 -13.07
CA ASN A 520 -14.64 -11.22 -12.89
C ASN A 520 -13.76 -10.02 -12.51
N THR A 521 -14.31 -8.81 -12.52
CA THR A 521 -13.57 -7.61 -12.09
C THR A 521 -13.79 -7.37 -10.60
N SER A 522 -12.72 -7.18 -9.82
CA SER A 522 -12.80 -6.59 -8.48
C SER A 522 -12.64 -5.08 -8.54
N THR A 523 -13.22 -4.39 -7.57
CA THR A 523 -13.18 -2.93 -7.49
C THR A 523 -12.77 -2.48 -6.10
N THR A 524 -11.93 -1.46 -6.01
CA THR A 524 -11.65 -0.72 -4.78
C THR A 524 -11.51 0.76 -5.09
N LYS A 525 -11.42 1.58 -4.04
CA LYS A 525 -11.11 3.00 -4.16
C LYS A 525 -9.71 3.26 -3.62
N ALA A 526 -8.96 4.10 -4.32
CA ALA A 526 -7.67 4.58 -3.88
C ALA A 526 -7.69 6.10 -3.79
N TRP A 527 -6.99 6.64 -2.80
CA TRP A 527 -6.90 8.09 -2.61
C TRP A 527 -5.43 8.50 -2.64
N THR A 528 -5.17 9.60 -3.32
CA THR A 528 -3.94 10.36 -3.04
C THR A 528 -4.13 11.15 -1.75
N ASN A 529 -3.04 11.55 -1.12
CA ASN A 529 -3.10 12.55 -0.05
C ASN A 529 -3.64 13.91 -0.59
N PRO A 530 -4.08 14.82 0.29
CA PRO A 530 -4.43 16.18 -0.11
C PRO A 530 -3.30 16.81 -0.93
N ALA A 531 -3.69 17.61 -1.92
CA ALA A 531 -2.74 18.27 -2.80
C ALA A 531 -1.77 19.17 -2.00
N GLU A 532 -0.52 19.14 -2.42
CA GLU A 532 0.60 19.89 -1.87
C GLU A 532 1.10 20.91 -2.91
N PRO A 533 1.93 21.89 -2.53
CA PRO A 533 2.64 22.71 -3.51
C PRO A 533 3.46 21.84 -4.47
N PRO A 534 3.66 22.28 -5.73
CA PRO A 534 4.61 21.63 -6.63
C PRO A 534 6.01 21.58 -5.99
N SER A 535 6.81 20.58 -6.38
CA SER A 535 8.19 20.49 -5.90
C SER A 535 8.97 21.76 -6.26
N THR A 536 9.91 22.14 -5.40
CA THR A 536 10.88 23.19 -5.75
C THR A 536 11.61 22.82 -7.04
N MET A 537 11.87 23.82 -7.87
CA MET A 537 12.53 23.62 -9.16
C MET A 537 14.05 23.64 -8.99
N ASP A 538 14.74 22.93 -9.87
CA ASP A 538 16.19 23.08 -10.00
C ASP A 538 16.56 24.50 -10.47
N PRO A 539 17.76 24.99 -10.12
CA PRO A 539 18.28 26.26 -10.62
C PRO A 539 18.28 26.31 -12.16
N VAL A 540 18.02 27.49 -12.73
CA VAL A 540 18.05 27.69 -14.18
C VAL A 540 19.47 27.48 -14.73
N PHE A 541 19.58 27.11 -16.01
CA PHE A 541 20.85 26.97 -16.70
C PHE A 541 20.98 27.95 -17.87
N SER A 542 22.17 28.51 -18.07
CA SER A 542 22.45 29.46 -19.15
C SER A 542 22.45 28.75 -20.51
N LEU A 543 21.78 29.35 -21.49
CA LEU A 543 21.73 28.91 -22.89
C LEU A 543 22.50 29.85 -23.84
N GLY A 544 22.72 31.10 -23.44
CA GLY A 544 23.51 32.06 -24.19
C GLY A 544 23.23 33.51 -23.77
N ASN A 545 24.27 34.33 -23.61
CA ASN A 545 24.10 35.70 -23.14
C ASN A 545 24.64 36.69 -24.17
N THR A 546 24.04 37.87 -24.24
CA THR A 546 24.56 39.03 -24.97
C THR A 546 24.89 40.15 -24.00
N SER A 547 25.34 41.30 -24.48
CA SER A 547 25.51 42.49 -23.64
C SER A 547 24.19 43.08 -23.12
N THR A 548 23.04 42.68 -23.70
CA THR A 548 21.70 43.20 -23.36
C THR A 548 20.68 42.12 -23.04
N SER A 549 21.08 40.86 -23.02
CA SER A 549 20.15 39.76 -22.77
C SER A 549 20.79 38.58 -22.08
N ILE A 550 19.97 37.84 -21.35
CA ILE A 550 20.32 36.56 -20.73
C ILE A 550 19.27 35.55 -21.21
N TYR A 551 19.72 34.51 -21.92
CA TYR A 551 18.88 33.40 -22.36
C TYR A 551 19.18 32.18 -21.49
N PHE A 552 18.16 31.64 -20.85
CA PHE A 552 18.28 30.52 -19.93
C PHE A 552 17.12 29.54 -20.06
N GLY A 553 17.33 28.32 -19.57
CA GLY A 553 16.34 27.25 -19.55
C GLY A 553 16.20 26.62 -18.17
N TRP A 554 15.18 25.78 -18.02
CA TRP A 554 14.89 25.02 -16.81
C TRP A 554 14.26 23.67 -17.14
N ASN A 555 14.28 22.76 -16.18
CA ASN A 555 13.53 21.52 -16.25
C ASN A 555 12.18 21.68 -15.52
N PRO A 556 11.12 20.97 -15.94
CA PRO A 556 9.87 20.91 -15.16
C PRO A 556 10.10 20.42 -13.73
N PRO A 557 9.22 20.77 -12.76
CA PRO A 557 9.30 20.23 -11.41
C PRO A 557 9.16 18.71 -11.41
N ALA A 558 9.82 18.04 -10.47
CA ALA A 558 9.79 16.59 -10.33
C ALA A 558 8.38 16.05 -10.07
N TYR A 559 7.54 16.80 -9.36
CA TYR A 559 6.12 16.49 -9.18
C TYR A 559 5.28 17.76 -9.04
N SER A 560 4.05 17.70 -9.54
CA SER A 560 3.13 18.84 -9.56
C SER A 560 2.35 19.07 -8.25
N GLY A 561 2.61 18.23 -7.23
CA GLY A 561 1.89 18.31 -5.93
C GLY A 561 0.43 17.86 -5.99
N GLY A 562 0.02 17.16 -7.04
CA GLY A 562 -1.35 16.65 -7.18
C GLY A 562 -2.32 17.66 -7.78
N LYS A 563 -1.83 18.72 -8.41
CA LYS A 563 -2.65 19.63 -9.23
C LYS A 563 -2.04 19.82 -10.62
N THR A 564 -2.87 20.31 -11.52
CA THR A 564 -2.42 20.73 -12.86
C THR A 564 -1.64 22.03 -12.73
N LEU A 565 -0.41 22.05 -13.27
CA LEU A 565 0.38 23.28 -13.35
C LEU A 565 -0.18 24.17 -14.47
N THR A 566 -0.29 25.47 -14.22
CA THR A 566 -0.89 26.42 -15.18
C THR A 566 0.14 27.36 -15.80
N LYS A 567 1.23 27.68 -15.09
CA LYS A 567 2.32 28.54 -15.58
C LYS A 567 3.62 28.35 -14.78
N TYR A 568 4.71 28.88 -15.30
CA TYR A 568 5.94 29.15 -14.55
C TYR A 568 6.02 30.62 -14.16
N GLN A 569 6.70 30.92 -13.06
CA GLN A 569 7.04 32.29 -12.66
C GLN A 569 8.55 32.43 -12.53
N ILE A 570 9.10 33.49 -13.10
CA ILE A 570 10.52 33.83 -13.05
C ILE A 570 10.68 35.11 -12.24
N SER A 571 11.54 35.10 -11.23
CA SER A 571 12.04 36.30 -10.56
C SER A 571 13.38 36.67 -11.17
N LEU A 572 13.47 37.87 -11.72
CA LEU A 572 14.71 38.46 -12.21
C LEU A 572 15.07 39.67 -11.36
N GLU A 573 16.16 39.56 -10.60
CA GLU A 573 16.68 40.61 -9.71
C GLU A 573 18.05 41.06 -10.18
N GLY A 574 18.33 42.37 -10.18
CA GLY A 574 19.61 42.89 -10.63
C GLY A 574 19.68 44.41 -10.64
N LYS A 575 20.14 44.98 -11.76
CA LYS A 575 20.23 46.45 -11.93
C LYS A 575 18.90 47.14 -12.23
N THR A 576 17.84 46.37 -12.45
CA THR A 576 16.45 46.83 -12.59
C THR A 576 15.62 46.35 -11.40
N PRO A 577 14.49 47.00 -11.08
CA PRO A 577 13.57 46.52 -10.05
C PRO A 577 13.17 45.06 -10.31
N THR A 578 13.06 44.28 -9.23
CA THR A 578 12.64 42.88 -9.28
C THR A 578 11.38 42.74 -10.13
N SER A 579 11.48 41.90 -11.15
CA SER A 579 10.37 41.64 -12.08
C SER A 579 9.96 40.19 -11.95
N ILE A 580 8.67 39.95 -11.67
CA ILE A 580 8.05 38.62 -11.72
C ILE A 580 7.41 38.46 -13.10
N ILE A 581 7.88 37.47 -13.84
CA ILE A 581 7.45 37.20 -15.20
C ILE A 581 6.68 35.88 -15.22
N ASP A 582 5.42 35.93 -15.65
CA ASP A 582 4.62 34.74 -15.91
C ASP A 582 4.95 34.17 -17.28
N VAL A 583 5.26 32.87 -17.33
CA VAL A 583 5.61 32.15 -18.55
C VAL A 583 4.66 30.96 -18.73
N SER A 584 4.21 30.72 -19.95
CA SER A 584 3.36 29.56 -20.29
C SER A 584 3.99 28.24 -19.81
N ILE A 585 3.15 27.31 -19.32
CA ILE A 585 3.59 25.98 -18.86
C ILE A 585 4.26 25.12 -19.95
N LEU A 586 4.05 25.48 -21.22
CA LEU A 586 4.65 24.79 -22.37
C LEU A 586 6.09 25.21 -22.65
N ASN A 587 6.54 26.34 -22.10
CA ASN A 587 7.88 26.86 -22.33
C ASN A 587 8.84 26.36 -21.25
N LEU A 588 10.05 25.98 -21.66
CA LEU A 588 11.17 25.59 -20.78
C LEU A 588 12.40 26.50 -20.95
N THR A 589 12.23 27.61 -21.67
CA THR A 589 13.29 28.61 -21.89
C THR A 589 12.71 30.01 -21.86
N TYR A 590 13.53 30.99 -21.49
CA TYR A 590 13.16 32.40 -21.50
C TYR A 590 14.36 33.26 -21.87
N ASN A 591 14.16 34.21 -22.79
CA ASN A 591 15.17 35.19 -23.19
C ASN A 591 14.79 36.56 -22.62
N SER A 592 15.46 36.97 -21.55
CA SER A 592 15.28 38.30 -20.98
C SER A 592 16.12 39.30 -21.76
N THR A 593 15.49 40.22 -22.49
CA THR A 593 16.14 41.25 -23.31
C THR A 593 16.11 42.64 -22.64
N ASN A 594 16.74 43.63 -23.28
CA ASN A 594 16.79 45.03 -22.80
C ASN A 594 17.44 45.20 -21.41
N LEU A 595 18.39 44.33 -21.08
CA LEU A 595 19.14 44.38 -19.84
C LEU A 595 20.34 45.32 -19.97
N TYR A 596 20.72 45.96 -18.86
CA TYR A 596 22.02 46.61 -18.75
C TYR A 596 23.11 45.58 -18.47
N SER A 597 24.33 45.86 -18.90
CA SER A 597 25.44 44.94 -18.64
C SER A 597 25.67 44.77 -17.14
N GLY A 598 25.69 43.53 -16.66
CA GLY A 598 25.87 43.19 -15.25
C GLY A 598 25.39 41.79 -14.86
N SER A 599 25.40 41.56 -13.55
CA SER A 599 24.94 40.33 -12.89
C SER A 599 23.44 40.42 -12.56
N TYR A 600 22.72 39.34 -12.77
CA TYR A 600 21.31 39.19 -12.46
C TYR A 600 21.09 37.85 -11.72
N MET A 601 20.32 37.89 -10.65
CA MET A 601 19.86 36.71 -9.92
C MET A 601 18.54 36.25 -10.52
N VAL A 602 18.52 35.02 -11.01
CA VAL A 602 17.34 34.40 -11.62
C VAL A 602 16.84 33.27 -10.72
N SER A 603 15.59 33.34 -10.32
CA SER A 603 14.90 32.25 -9.61
C SER A 603 13.63 31.87 -10.35
N ILE A 604 13.25 30.59 -10.30
CA ILE A 604 12.06 30.09 -10.97
C ILE A 604 11.20 29.23 -10.04
N ARG A 605 9.89 29.25 -10.25
CA ARG A 605 8.95 28.34 -9.58
C ARG A 605 7.80 27.95 -10.50
N ALA A 606 7.19 26.80 -10.23
CA ALA A 606 5.97 26.35 -10.89
C ALA A 606 4.74 26.86 -10.14
N TYR A 607 3.66 27.13 -10.89
CA TYR A 607 2.39 27.62 -10.36
C TYR A 607 1.26 26.64 -10.66
N SER A 608 0.43 26.38 -9.65
CA SER A 608 -0.83 25.64 -9.76
C SER A 608 -1.97 26.45 -9.15
N ASP A 609 -3.13 26.50 -9.81
CA ASP A 609 -4.28 27.24 -9.31
C ASP A 609 -4.79 26.67 -7.95
N ASN A 610 -5.14 27.55 -7.01
CA ASN A 610 -5.77 27.23 -5.72
C ASN A 610 -4.93 26.48 -4.65
N ILE A 611 -3.59 26.48 -4.74
CA ILE A 611 -2.67 26.02 -3.66
C ILE A 611 -1.58 27.08 -3.44
N SER A 612 -0.95 27.05 -2.25
CA SER A 612 0.28 27.79 -1.98
C SER A 612 1.34 27.53 -3.06
N LEU A 613 1.96 28.61 -3.52
CA LEU A 613 3.02 28.61 -4.54
C LEU A 613 4.14 27.63 -4.17
N ALA A 614 4.75 26.99 -5.17
CA ALA A 614 6.05 26.36 -4.94
C ALA A 614 7.06 27.41 -4.44
N ASP A 615 7.99 27.02 -3.58
CA ASP A 615 9.09 27.89 -3.22
C ASP A 615 9.96 28.19 -4.47
N TRP A 616 10.61 29.35 -4.46
CA TRP A 616 11.57 29.71 -5.49
C TRP A 616 12.73 28.72 -5.52
N SER A 617 13.24 28.41 -6.72
CA SER A 617 14.51 27.71 -6.87
C SER A 617 15.62 28.47 -6.17
N GLU A 618 16.71 27.78 -5.83
CA GLU A 618 17.95 28.46 -5.46
C GLU A 618 18.34 29.47 -6.56
N PRO A 619 18.70 30.71 -6.19
CA PRO A 619 18.90 31.77 -7.17
C PRO A 619 20.18 31.53 -7.97
N THR A 620 20.08 31.60 -9.29
CA THR A 620 21.22 31.46 -10.20
C THR A 620 21.74 32.82 -10.59
N ASN A 621 23.03 33.07 -10.34
CA ASN A 621 23.69 34.29 -10.79
C ASN A 621 24.09 34.16 -12.26
N LEU A 622 23.44 34.91 -13.15
CA LEU A 622 23.74 34.99 -14.57
C LEU A 622 24.24 36.39 -14.93
N SER A 623 25.26 36.45 -15.78
CA SER A 623 25.83 37.73 -16.22
C SER A 623 25.65 37.90 -17.72
N THR A 624 25.27 39.11 -18.13
CA THR A 624 25.42 39.53 -19.53
C THR A 624 26.89 39.51 -19.93
N LEU A 625 27.16 39.54 -21.24
CA LEU A 625 28.50 39.86 -21.72
C LEU A 625 28.86 41.32 -21.40
N PRO A 626 30.16 41.69 -21.40
CA PRO A 626 30.58 43.07 -21.25
C PRO A 626 29.88 44.01 -22.24
N PRO A 627 29.66 45.29 -21.87
CA PRO A 627 29.02 46.23 -22.79
C PRO A 627 29.93 46.51 -23.99
N VAL A 628 29.32 46.79 -25.13
CA VAL A 628 29.99 47.17 -26.38
C VAL A 628 29.60 48.59 -26.77
N GLU A 629 30.34 49.19 -27.69
CA GLU A 629 29.97 50.47 -28.32
C GLU A 629 28.60 50.35 -29.01
N PRO A 630 27.85 51.45 -29.19
CA PRO A 630 26.59 51.40 -29.90
C PRO A 630 26.77 50.98 -31.37
N ASP A 631 25.72 50.44 -31.97
CA ASP A 631 25.71 50.19 -33.41
C ASP A 631 25.70 51.51 -34.20
N GLN A 632 26.21 51.46 -35.43
CA GLN A 632 26.06 52.54 -36.39
C GLN A 632 24.57 52.82 -36.64
N ILE A 633 24.22 54.10 -36.78
CA ILE A 633 22.85 54.51 -37.15
C ILE A 633 22.53 53.95 -38.54
N SER A 634 21.44 53.20 -38.64
CA SER A 634 21.07 52.44 -39.85
C SER A 634 19.97 53.11 -40.68
N SER A 635 19.28 54.11 -40.14
CA SER A 635 18.17 54.78 -40.83
C SER A 635 18.09 56.26 -40.47
N PHE A 636 17.95 57.07 -41.53
CA PHE A 636 17.77 58.51 -41.44
C PHE A 636 16.45 58.91 -42.10
N GLN A 637 15.75 59.84 -41.48
CA GLN A 637 14.71 60.65 -42.09
C GLN A 637 15.28 62.04 -42.32
N ASN A 638 14.96 62.66 -43.46
CA ASN A 638 15.48 63.97 -43.82
C ASN A 638 14.40 64.88 -44.38
N GLN A 639 14.61 66.18 -44.17
CA GLN A 639 13.84 67.24 -44.81
C GLN A 639 14.84 68.29 -45.30
N THR A 640 14.68 68.72 -46.55
CA THR A 640 15.54 69.73 -47.16
C THR A 640 14.70 70.93 -47.59
N SER A 641 15.29 72.11 -47.45
CA SER A 641 14.74 73.39 -47.85
C SER A 641 15.77 74.16 -48.68
N THR A 642 15.41 75.36 -49.12
CA THR A 642 16.33 76.32 -49.72
C THR A 642 17.30 76.93 -48.68
N THR A 643 16.94 76.93 -47.38
CA THR A 643 17.70 77.63 -46.31
C THR A 643 18.05 76.76 -45.10
N TRP A 644 17.62 75.50 -45.06
CA TRP A 644 17.91 74.58 -43.96
C TRP A 644 17.86 73.11 -44.40
N ILE A 645 18.56 72.25 -43.66
CA ILE A 645 18.51 70.78 -43.80
C ILE A 645 18.32 70.18 -42.41
N GLU A 646 17.29 69.36 -42.25
CA GLU A 646 17.08 68.58 -41.03
C GLU A 646 17.34 67.10 -41.31
N ILE A 647 18.16 66.49 -40.46
CA ILE A 647 18.36 65.04 -40.38
C ILE A 647 17.85 64.52 -39.05
N SER A 648 17.19 63.37 -39.06
CA SER A 648 16.73 62.68 -37.87
C SER A 648 16.95 61.19 -38.02
N TRP A 649 17.04 60.46 -36.91
CA TRP A 649 17.40 59.05 -36.90
C TRP A 649 16.68 58.28 -35.80
N ASP A 650 16.62 56.97 -35.97
CA ASP A 650 16.18 56.06 -34.92
C ASP A 650 17.30 55.79 -33.91
N THR A 651 16.91 55.40 -32.70
CA THR A 651 17.88 55.03 -31.66
C THR A 651 18.59 53.73 -32.04
N PRO A 652 19.92 53.74 -32.18
CA PRO A 652 20.66 52.53 -32.50
C PRO A 652 20.71 51.58 -31.30
N PHE A 653 21.10 50.33 -31.55
CA PHE A 653 21.38 49.38 -30.47
C PHE A 653 22.48 49.92 -29.55
N PHE A 654 22.22 49.93 -28.24
CA PHE A 654 23.07 50.62 -27.25
C PHE A 654 24.16 49.72 -26.64
N GLY A 655 24.21 48.43 -27.00
CA GLY A 655 25.32 47.57 -26.63
C GLY A 655 25.44 47.21 -25.14
N GLY A 656 24.39 47.35 -24.33
CA GLY A 656 24.43 47.01 -22.90
C GLY A 656 24.86 48.14 -21.96
N SER A 657 25.17 49.32 -22.51
CA SER A 657 25.43 50.56 -21.76
C SER A 657 24.50 51.67 -22.25
N ALA A 658 23.97 52.48 -21.34
CA ALA A 658 23.03 53.54 -21.71
C ALA A 658 23.67 54.52 -22.71
N LEU A 659 22.92 54.90 -23.75
CA LEU A 659 23.34 55.96 -24.66
C LEU A 659 23.50 57.27 -23.88
N LEU A 660 24.63 57.93 -24.09
CA LEU A 660 24.93 59.22 -23.49
C LEU A 660 24.52 60.36 -24.44
N GLY A 661 24.65 60.15 -25.75
CA GLY A 661 24.31 61.15 -26.75
C GLY A 661 24.63 60.76 -28.18
N TYR A 662 24.54 61.76 -29.06
CA TYR A 662 24.97 61.70 -30.44
C TYR A 662 25.96 62.83 -30.72
N TYR A 663 26.85 62.61 -31.67
CA TYR A 663 27.82 63.58 -32.14
C TYR A 663 27.67 63.68 -33.66
N VAL A 664 27.40 64.89 -34.15
CA VAL A 664 27.15 65.17 -35.57
C VAL A 664 28.29 66.01 -36.10
N GLN A 665 28.97 65.53 -37.13
CA GLN A 665 29.88 66.32 -37.95
C GLN A 665 29.16 66.70 -39.25
N TYR A 666 29.32 67.92 -39.73
CA TYR A 666 28.73 68.38 -40.99
C TYR A 666 29.67 69.32 -41.77
N GLN A 667 29.59 69.31 -43.09
CA GLN A 667 30.32 70.23 -43.96
C GLN A 667 29.62 70.39 -45.30
N ILE A 668 29.99 71.40 -46.08
CA ILE A 668 29.72 71.38 -47.53
C ILE A 668 30.57 70.25 -48.11
N CYS A 669 29.99 69.37 -48.92
CA CYS A 669 30.69 68.20 -49.43
C CYS A 669 31.94 68.61 -50.23
N GLY A 670 33.11 68.14 -49.78
CA GLY A 670 34.41 68.45 -50.38
C GLY A 670 35.13 69.65 -49.75
N ASP A 671 34.53 70.31 -48.76
CA ASP A 671 35.22 71.30 -47.94
C ASP A 671 36.25 70.64 -47.02
N SER A 672 37.19 71.44 -46.50
CA SER A 672 38.31 70.97 -45.67
C SER A 672 38.03 71.01 -44.17
N SER A 673 36.95 71.67 -43.75
CA SER A 673 36.60 71.88 -42.35
C SER A 673 35.20 71.38 -42.03
N TRP A 674 35.10 70.50 -41.02
CA TRP A 674 33.85 70.04 -40.44
C TRP A 674 33.37 70.98 -39.34
N GLY A 675 32.08 71.30 -39.33
CA GLY A 675 31.35 71.76 -38.15
C GLY A 675 30.94 70.56 -37.29
N GLU A 676 30.80 70.76 -35.98
CA GLU A 676 30.57 69.68 -35.02
C GLU A 676 29.52 70.06 -33.98
N GLN A 677 28.64 69.12 -33.64
CA GLN A 677 27.58 69.32 -32.65
C GLN A 677 27.40 68.08 -31.77
N ASN A 678 27.46 68.27 -30.45
CA ASN A 678 27.07 67.26 -29.47
C ASN A 678 25.57 67.38 -29.15
N LEU A 679 24.90 66.24 -29.07
CA LEU A 679 23.48 66.10 -28.78
C LEU A 679 23.29 65.13 -27.62
N THR A 680 22.30 65.39 -26.78
CA THR A 680 21.89 64.47 -25.71
C THR A 680 21.19 63.23 -26.29
N ALA A 681 21.11 62.15 -25.53
CA ALA A 681 20.50 60.90 -26.00
C ALA A 681 19.01 61.02 -26.41
N SER A 682 18.30 62.05 -25.93
CA SER A 682 16.91 62.34 -26.30
C SER A 682 16.78 63.16 -27.60
N GLN A 683 17.84 63.84 -28.03
CA GLN A 683 17.86 64.63 -29.27
C GLN A 683 18.21 63.72 -30.45
N LYS A 684 17.16 63.22 -31.14
CA LYS A 684 17.27 62.32 -32.29
C LYS A 684 17.18 63.03 -33.65
N SER A 685 17.37 64.34 -33.66
CA SER A 685 17.44 65.15 -34.86
C SER A 685 18.45 66.28 -34.73
N PHE A 686 18.93 66.74 -35.87
CA PHE A 686 19.79 67.89 -36.03
C PHE A 686 19.30 68.71 -37.22
N ASN A 687 18.98 69.98 -36.97
CA ASN A 687 18.57 70.93 -38.00
C ASN A 687 19.67 71.96 -38.22
N LEU A 688 20.22 71.99 -39.44
CA LEU A 688 21.22 72.94 -39.88
C LEU A 688 20.53 74.08 -40.65
N THR A 689 20.54 75.28 -40.08
CA THR A 689 19.88 76.48 -40.64
C THR A 689 20.88 77.47 -41.24
N ASP A 690 20.37 78.49 -41.93
CA ASP A 690 21.15 79.58 -42.53
C ASP A 690 22.20 79.11 -43.54
N ILE A 691 21.86 78.05 -44.29
CA ILE A 691 22.73 77.44 -45.29
C ILE A 691 22.54 78.00 -46.70
N HIS A 692 23.56 77.86 -47.52
CA HIS A 692 23.54 78.26 -48.92
C HIS A 692 23.22 77.07 -49.84
N ASN A 693 22.88 77.38 -51.10
CA ASN A 693 22.66 76.34 -52.11
C ASN A 693 23.90 75.45 -52.26
N GLY A 694 23.75 74.15 -52.06
CA GLY A 694 24.84 73.20 -52.11
C GLY A 694 24.46 71.80 -51.64
N THR A 695 25.44 70.90 -51.66
CA THR A 695 25.31 69.55 -51.07
C THR A 695 26.11 69.51 -49.78
N TYR A 696 25.45 69.13 -48.70
CA TYR A 696 26.01 69.00 -47.36
C TYR A 696 26.22 67.53 -47.01
N CYS A 697 27.37 67.24 -46.42
CA CYS A 697 27.79 65.92 -45.97
C CYS A 697 27.77 65.91 -44.44
N PHE A 698 27.10 64.92 -43.85
CA PHE A 698 26.99 64.72 -42.40
C PHE A 698 27.55 63.36 -42.02
N VAL A 699 28.16 63.26 -40.84
CA VAL A 699 28.54 62.01 -40.18
C VAL A 699 27.97 62.02 -38.77
N VAL A 700 27.13 61.04 -38.45
CA VAL A 700 26.49 60.94 -37.13
C VAL A 700 27.02 59.73 -36.36
N PHE A 701 27.51 59.98 -35.15
CA PHE A 701 28.02 58.97 -34.23
C PHE A 701 27.09 58.88 -33.02
N ALA A 702 26.63 57.69 -32.67
CA ALA A 702 26.04 57.44 -31.36
C ALA A 702 27.15 57.06 -30.38
N PHE A 703 27.03 57.43 -29.10
CA PHE A 703 28.04 57.06 -28.11
C PHE A 703 27.44 56.68 -26.75
N ASN A 704 28.12 55.75 -26.09
CA ASN A 704 27.81 55.32 -24.72
C ASN A 704 29.09 55.41 -23.87
N ALA A 705 29.06 54.89 -22.64
CA ALA A 705 30.22 54.91 -21.75
C ALA A 705 31.42 54.04 -22.21
N VAL A 706 31.23 53.16 -23.20
CA VAL A 706 32.30 52.32 -23.79
C VAL A 706 33.06 53.13 -24.85
N GLY A 707 32.35 53.83 -25.72
CA GLY A 707 32.93 54.58 -26.82
C GLY A 707 31.92 55.03 -27.87
N ASN A 708 32.44 55.44 -29.02
CA ASN A 708 31.66 55.94 -30.15
C ASN A 708 31.40 54.79 -31.13
N ALA A 709 30.18 54.76 -31.68
CA ALA A 709 29.85 53.90 -32.81
C ALA A 709 30.70 54.26 -34.05
N THR A 710 30.65 53.41 -35.08
CA THR A 710 31.08 53.80 -36.42
C THR A 710 30.18 54.93 -36.94
N GLY A 711 30.77 55.96 -37.57
CA GLY A 711 30.05 57.12 -38.09
C GLY A 711 29.11 56.75 -39.24
N ALA A 712 27.89 57.30 -39.21
CA ALA A 712 26.90 57.11 -40.25
C ALA A 712 26.85 58.32 -41.19
N ASP A 713 27.30 58.10 -42.43
CA ASP A 713 27.38 59.14 -43.45
C ASP A 713 26.03 59.37 -44.14
N ILE A 714 25.67 60.64 -44.33
CA ILE A 714 24.52 61.04 -45.16
C ILE A 714 24.88 62.32 -45.93
N SER A 715 24.48 62.39 -47.20
CA SER A 715 24.64 63.60 -48.03
C SER A 715 23.29 64.07 -48.54
N LEU A 716 23.03 65.37 -48.43
CA LEU A 716 21.76 66.00 -48.77
C LEU A 716 22.00 67.30 -49.52
N SER A 717 21.27 67.51 -50.60
CA SER A 717 21.29 68.76 -51.35
C SER A 717 20.12 69.65 -50.93
N THR A 718 20.37 70.96 -50.83
CA THR A 718 19.31 71.96 -50.68
C THR A 718 18.37 71.92 -51.88
N LEU A 719 17.10 72.31 -51.67
CA LEU A 719 16.18 72.50 -52.78
C LEU A 719 16.61 73.71 -53.61
N MET A 720 16.37 73.67 -54.92
CA MET A 720 16.49 74.85 -55.77
C MET A 720 15.20 75.68 -55.68
N PRO A 721 15.29 77.02 -55.66
CA PRO A 721 14.11 77.86 -55.77
C PRO A 721 13.33 77.59 -57.06
N VAL A 722 12.01 77.73 -57.01
CA VAL A 722 11.11 77.58 -58.16
C VAL A 722 10.20 78.82 -58.29
N GLN A 723 9.47 78.88 -59.39
CA GLN A 723 8.49 79.94 -59.64
C GLN A 723 7.38 79.95 -58.56
N PRO A 724 6.91 81.14 -58.10
CA PRO A 724 5.80 81.25 -57.16
C PRO A 724 4.51 80.56 -57.64
N GLY A 725 3.71 80.10 -56.68
CA GLY A 725 2.38 79.55 -56.91
C GLY A 725 1.42 80.56 -57.55
N ILE A 726 0.32 80.04 -58.10
CA ILE A 726 -0.75 80.87 -58.65
C ILE A 726 -1.54 81.55 -57.53
N ILE A 727 -2.14 82.71 -57.84
CA ILE A 727 -3.10 83.36 -56.95
C ILE A 727 -4.48 82.79 -57.22
N ASP A 728 -5.07 82.11 -56.24
CA ASP A 728 -6.35 81.42 -56.42
C ASP A 728 -7.57 82.30 -56.12
N THR A 729 -7.41 83.31 -55.27
CA THR A 729 -8.52 84.15 -54.81
C THR A 729 -8.28 85.59 -55.20
N ILE A 730 -9.12 86.08 -56.11
CA ILE A 730 -9.27 87.49 -56.43
C ILE A 730 -10.71 87.89 -56.10
N TYR A 731 -10.88 88.99 -55.38
CA TYR A 731 -12.18 89.50 -55.00
C TYR A 731 -12.29 91.00 -55.28
N LYS A 732 -13.51 91.45 -55.51
CA LYS A 732 -13.80 92.88 -55.63
C LYS A 732 -13.89 93.49 -54.22
N VAL A 733 -13.15 94.56 -54.00
CA VAL A 733 -13.26 95.40 -52.81
C VAL A 733 -14.33 96.48 -53.04
N SER A 734 -14.16 97.27 -54.09
CA SER A 734 -15.05 98.37 -54.45
C SER A 734 -15.03 98.63 -55.97
N GLY A 735 -15.95 99.42 -56.51
CA GLY A 735 -15.91 99.77 -57.94
C GLY A 735 -16.85 100.88 -58.34
N THR A 736 -16.45 101.64 -59.34
CA THR A 736 -17.20 102.77 -59.91
C THR A 736 -17.55 102.48 -61.38
N GLN A 737 -18.08 103.48 -62.09
CA GLN A 737 -18.27 103.39 -63.54
C GLN A 737 -16.93 103.38 -64.33
N PHE A 738 -15.81 103.80 -63.72
CA PHE A 738 -14.50 103.90 -64.40
C PHE A 738 -13.33 103.25 -63.63
N SER A 739 -13.60 102.51 -62.56
CA SER A 739 -12.56 101.86 -61.76
C SER A 739 -13.06 100.62 -61.03
N ILE A 740 -12.13 99.74 -60.68
CA ILE A 740 -12.33 98.65 -59.75
C ILE A 740 -11.15 98.56 -58.79
N GLU A 741 -11.46 98.43 -57.52
CA GLU A 741 -10.49 98.00 -56.51
C GLU A 741 -10.63 96.50 -56.33
N ILE A 742 -9.56 95.78 -56.64
CA ILE A 742 -9.44 94.34 -56.48
C ILE A 742 -8.52 94.04 -55.30
N GLY A 743 -8.84 93.00 -54.54
CA GLY A 743 -8.00 92.40 -53.52
C GLY A 743 -7.71 90.95 -53.89
N TRP A 744 -6.58 90.43 -53.42
CA TRP A 744 -6.23 89.02 -53.57
C TRP A 744 -5.59 88.47 -52.30
N ILE A 745 -5.48 87.16 -52.23
CA ILE A 745 -4.69 86.46 -51.19
C ILE A 745 -3.35 86.09 -51.83
N GLU A 746 -2.25 86.27 -51.09
CA GLU A 746 -0.92 85.84 -51.54
C GLU A 746 -0.93 84.35 -51.91
N PRO A 747 -0.09 83.89 -52.87
CA PRO A 747 -0.04 82.48 -53.21
C PRO A 747 0.38 81.64 -51.99
N GLU A 748 -0.21 80.45 -51.85
CA GLU A 748 0.09 79.53 -50.74
C GLU A 748 1.57 79.08 -50.72
N PHE A 749 2.22 79.11 -51.88
CA PHE A 749 3.62 78.75 -52.05
C PHE A 749 4.37 79.86 -52.77
N ASP A 750 5.41 80.41 -52.14
CA ASP A 750 6.25 81.49 -52.68
C ASP A 750 7.38 81.00 -53.60
N GLY A 751 7.53 79.68 -53.76
CA GLY A 751 8.59 79.10 -54.57
C GLY A 751 9.95 78.98 -53.87
N GLY A 752 10.03 79.23 -52.57
CA GLY A 752 11.27 79.16 -51.79
C GLY A 752 12.11 80.44 -51.78
N LEU A 753 11.57 81.53 -52.33
CA LEU A 753 12.08 82.91 -52.26
C LEU A 753 10.93 83.86 -51.91
N PRO A 754 11.16 84.97 -51.20
CA PRO A 754 10.09 85.90 -50.81
C PRO A 754 9.46 86.61 -52.02
N ILE A 755 8.13 86.80 -51.99
CA ILE A 755 7.39 87.60 -52.98
C ILE A 755 7.75 89.09 -52.83
N GLU A 756 8.10 89.74 -53.93
CA GLU A 756 8.49 91.16 -53.95
C GLU A 756 7.42 92.07 -54.55
N ASN A 757 6.67 91.58 -55.55
CA ASN A 757 5.61 92.34 -56.22
C ASN A 757 4.62 91.44 -56.98
N TYR A 758 3.56 92.05 -57.54
CA TYR A 758 2.52 91.39 -58.32
C TYR A 758 2.39 92.02 -59.72
N THR A 759 2.03 91.22 -60.72
CA THR A 759 1.70 91.68 -62.07
C THR A 759 0.22 91.39 -62.38
N ILE A 760 -0.54 92.46 -62.64
CA ILE A 760 -1.98 92.40 -62.93
C ILE A 760 -2.17 92.55 -64.44
N TYR A 761 -2.87 91.59 -65.04
CA TYR A 761 -3.28 91.57 -66.44
C TYR A 761 -4.77 91.91 -66.54
N TYR A 762 -5.18 92.86 -67.37
CA TYR A 762 -6.58 93.27 -67.51
C TYR A 762 -6.95 93.69 -68.94
N GLY A 763 -8.19 93.48 -69.34
CA GLY A 763 -8.68 93.91 -70.66
C GLY A 763 -10.15 93.57 -70.92
N LEU A 764 -10.67 94.08 -72.04
CA LEU A 764 -12.07 93.87 -72.48
C LEU A 764 -12.29 92.51 -73.17
N THR A 765 -11.21 91.80 -73.50
CA THR A 765 -11.25 90.44 -74.06
C THR A 765 -10.23 89.57 -73.34
N THR A 766 -10.35 88.24 -73.45
CA THR A 766 -9.40 87.30 -72.84
C THR A 766 -8.03 87.25 -73.53
N VAL A 767 -7.83 88.00 -74.62
CA VAL A 767 -6.59 88.03 -75.42
C VAL A 767 -6.10 89.47 -75.54
N GLY A 768 -4.78 89.68 -75.54
CA GLY A 768 -4.19 91.03 -75.67
C GLY A 768 -4.42 91.92 -74.44
N LEU A 769 -4.35 91.33 -73.23
CA LEU A 769 -4.50 92.03 -71.97
C LEU A 769 -3.36 93.04 -71.75
N SER A 770 -3.69 94.20 -71.20
CA SER A 770 -2.71 95.14 -70.66
C SER A 770 -2.16 94.63 -69.34
N GLN A 771 -0.90 94.91 -69.03
CA GLN A 771 -0.27 94.51 -67.76
C GLN A 771 0.17 95.72 -66.94
N ILE A 772 0.13 95.59 -65.61
CA ILE A 772 0.65 96.56 -64.65
C ILE A 772 1.34 95.85 -63.49
N ASN A 773 2.54 96.31 -63.11
CA ASN A 773 3.26 95.79 -61.95
C ASN A 773 2.94 96.66 -60.72
N THR A 774 2.70 96.04 -59.57
CA THR A 774 2.34 96.75 -58.33
C THR A 774 3.53 97.44 -57.66
N ALA A 775 4.76 97.02 -57.98
CA ALA A 775 6.03 97.50 -57.40
C ALA A 775 6.14 97.38 -55.87
N ASN A 776 5.26 96.59 -55.24
CA ASN A 776 5.23 96.32 -53.81
C ASN A 776 4.43 95.04 -53.54
N THR A 777 4.48 94.56 -52.29
CA THR A 777 3.82 93.34 -51.81
C THR A 777 2.37 93.55 -51.33
N THR A 778 1.77 94.72 -51.57
CA THR A 778 0.38 94.98 -51.13
C THR A 778 -0.59 94.14 -51.94
N THR A 779 -1.51 93.43 -51.27
CA THR A 779 -2.45 92.48 -51.91
C THR A 779 -3.76 93.11 -52.39
N SER A 780 -3.72 94.40 -52.75
CA SER A 780 -4.85 95.12 -53.33
C SER A 780 -4.38 96.15 -54.34
N TYR A 781 -5.22 96.43 -55.32
CA TYR A 781 -4.93 97.41 -56.36
C TYR A 781 -6.18 98.06 -56.91
N ASN A 782 -6.16 99.38 -57.08
CA ASN A 782 -7.23 100.14 -57.71
C ASN A 782 -6.94 100.38 -59.20
N LEU A 783 -7.53 99.55 -60.06
CA LEU A 783 -7.50 99.69 -61.50
C LEU A 783 -8.44 100.83 -61.92
N THR A 784 -7.89 101.88 -62.54
CA THR A 784 -8.64 103.08 -62.96
C THR A 784 -8.61 103.25 -64.48
N GLY A 785 -9.46 104.13 -65.03
CA GLY A 785 -9.52 104.40 -66.47
C GLY A 785 -10.29 103.34 -67.27
N LEU A 786 -11.19 102.60 -66.61
CA LEU A 786 -12.02 101.58 -67.25
C LEU A 786 -13.20 102.21 -68.00
N VAL A 787 -13.70 101.53 -69.03
CA VAL A 787 -14.90 101.94 -69.77
C VAL A 787 -16.15 101.57 -68.97
N SER A 788 -17.15 102.45 -68.90
CA SER A 788 -18.42 102.18 -68.22
C SER A 788 -19.24 101.09 -68.90
N ASP A 789 -20.05 100.36 -68.12
CA ASP A 789 -20.92 99.28 -68.61
C ASP A 789 -20.21 98.22 -69.46
N SER A 790 -18.97 97.87 -69.08
CA SER A 790 -18.10 96.97 -69.85
C SER A 790 -17.56 95.83 -68.99
N LEU A 791 -17.56 94.61 -69.54
CA LEU A 791 -16.99 93.43 -68.91
C LEU A 791 -15.47 93.41 -69.10
N TYR A 792 -14.74 93.35 -67.99
CA TYR A 792 -13.29 93.20 -67.92
C TYR A 792 -12.91 91.81 -67.43
N TYR A 793 -11.84 91.28 -68.00
CA TYR A 793 -11.17 90.04 -67.62
C TYR A 793 -9.85 90.38 -66.94
N ILE A 794 -9.64 89.92 -65.70
CA ILE A 794 -8.47 90.26 -64.88
C ILE A 794 -7.74 88.98 -64.46
N LYS A 795 -6.40 88.98 -64.48
CA LYS A 795 -5.55 87.96 -63.86
C LYS A 795 -4.41 88.58 -63.08
N ILE A 796 -3.85 87.88 -62.09
CA ILE A 796 -2.73 88.36 -61.28
C ILE A 796 -1.68 87.26 -61.15
N ALA A 797 -0.40 87.63 -61.26
CA ALA A 797 0.76 86.76 -60.99
C ALA A 797 1.62 87.35 -59.87
N ALA A 798 2.16 86.51 -58.98
CA ALA A 798 3.11 86.90 -57.94
C ALA A 798 4.56 86.76 -58.42
N ASN A 799 5.47 87.63 -58.00
CA ASN A 799 6.85 87.64 -58.47
C ASN A 799 7.85 87.65 -57.30
N THR A 800 8.92 86.86 -57.41
CA THR A 800 10.11 86.92 -56.56
C THR A 800 11.23 87.69 -57.26
N MET A 801 12.38 87.82 -56.60
CA MET A 801 13.57 88.44 -57.19
C MET A 801 14.09 87.71 -58.44
N GLU A 802 13.84 86.40 -58.57
CA GLU A 802 14.35 85.56 -59.68
C GLU A 802 13.26 85.06 -60.63
N TYR A 803 12.03 84.86 -60.15
CA TYR A 803 10.97 84.19 -60.92
C TYR A 803 9.66 84.98 -60.89
N SER A 804 8.99 85.04 -62.05
CA SER A 804 7.62 85.57 -62.16
C SER A 804 6.64 84.42 -62.20
N GLY A 805 5.64 84.38 -61.33
CA GLY A 805 4.59 83.36 -61.14
C GLY A 805 3.64 83.20 -62.33
N ALA A 806 2.89 82.10 -62.36
CA ALA A 806 1.85 81.92 -63.37
C ALA A 806 0.64 82.82 -63.02
N ALA A 807 0.03 83.42 -64.04
CA ALA A 807 -1.14 84.28 -63.84
C ALA A 807 -2.37 83.45 -63.43
N SER A 808 -3.16 83.99 -62.50
CA SER A 808 -4.38 83.39 -61.96
C SER A 808 -5.43 83.00 -63.03
N SER A 809 -6.50 82.35 -62.58
CA SER A 809 -7.74 82.28 -63.37
C SER A 809 -8.34 83.68 -63.59
N PHE A 810 -9.21 83.80 -64.60
CA PHE A 810 -9.84 85.09 -64.91
C PHE A 810 -10.86 85.48 -63.84
N PHE A 811 -10.63 86.63 -63.23
CA PHE A 811 -11.62 87.36 -62.45
C PHE A 811 -12.38 88.32 -63.37
N ASN A 812 -13.69 88.11 -63.47
CA ASN A 812 -14.55 88.84 -64.40
C ASN A 812 -15.32 89.93 -63.67
N PHE A 813 -15.32 91.14 -64.20
CA PHE A 813 -16.01 92.28 -63.59
C PHE A 813 -16.66 93.20 -64.62
N THR A 814 -17.93 93.55 -64.41
CA THR A 814 -18.63 94.57 -65.21
C THR A 814 -18.66 95.90 -64.46
N THR A 815 -18.14 96.96 -65.08
CA THR A 815 -18.21 98.33 -64.54
C THR A 815 -19.65 98.83 -64.45
N ASN A 816 -19.94 99.70 -63.48
CA ASN A 816 -21.32 100.16 -63.25
C ASN A 816 -21.84 101.02 -64.42
N THR A 817 -23.14 100.92 -64.72
CA THR A 817 -23.85 101.77 -65.69
C THR A 817 -23.91 103.22 -65.23
N SER A 818 -23.71 104.17 -66.13
CA SER A 818 -23.88 105.61 -65.84
C SER A 818 -25.36 105.93 -65.58
N SER A 819 -25.70 106.45 -64.40
CA SER A 819 -27.08 106.81 -64.06
C SER A 819 -27.50 108.11 -64.74
N VAL A 820 -28.62 108.08 -65.46
CA VAL A 820 -29.30 109.28 -65.98
C VAL A 820 -30.04 109.99 -64.83
N PRO A 821 -29.97 111.33 -64.66
CA PRO A 821 -30.64 112.03 -63.57
C PRO A 821 -32.19 111.94 -63.65
N SER A 822 -32.84 111.70 -62.52
CA SER A 822 -34.30 111.61 -62.36
C SER A 822 -35.04 112.96 -62.55
N GLN A 823 -36.23 112.89 -63.17
CA GLN A 823 -37.15 114.01 -63.49
C GLN A 823 -37.44 114.97 -62.32
N ILE A 824 -37.49 116.28 -62.62
CA ILE A 824 -37.90 117.38 -61.72
C ILE A 824 -39.43 117.43 -61.60
N THR A 825 -40.00 117.31 -60.39
CA THR A 825 -41.45 117.23 -60.14
C THR A 825 -42.09 118.42 -59.40
N ASN A 826 -41.39 119.55 -59.17
CA ASN A 826 -41.97 120.72 -58.47
C ASN A 826 -41.70 122.05 -59.19
N LEU A 827 -42.58 122.43 -60.13
CA LEU A 827 -42.63 123.78 -60.74
C LEU A 827 -43.98 124.44 -60.42
N THR A 828 -43.96 125.58 -59.72
CA THR A 828 -45.13 126.45 -59.49
C THR A 828 -44.99 127.79 -60.22
N LYS A 829 -46.09 128.29 -60.79
CA LYS A 829 -46.17 129.49 -61.63
C LYS A 829 -46.22 130.76 -60.76
N VAL A 830 -45.26 131.67 -60.92
CA VAL A 830 -45.12 132.87 -60.06
C VAL A 830 -45.72 134.15 -60.68
N ASN A 831 -45.62 134.36 -62.01
CA ASN A 831 -46.36 135.43 -62.69
C ASN A 831 -46.28 135.33 -64.23
N ALA A 832 -47.23 135.94 -64.96
CA ALA A 832 -47.28 135.94 -66.43
C ALA A 832 -47.54 137.35 -67.00
N THR A 833 -46.73 137.75 -67.98
CA THR A 833 -47.06 138.85 -68.92
C THR A 833 -47.25 138.27 -70.32
N PRO A 834 -47.83 139.01 -71.29
CA PRO A 834 -48.21 138.47 -72.60
C PRO A 834 -47.07 137.87 -73.44
N ILE A 835 -45.81 137.99 -73.02
CA ILE A 835 -44.63 137.47 -73.73
C ILE A 835 -43.60 136.75 -72.82
N SER A 836 -43.89 136.50 -71.52
CA SER A 836 -42.99 135.71 -70.65
C SER A 836 -43.64 135.14 -69.37
N ILE A 837 -43.13 133.97 -68.93
CA ILE A 837 -43.43 133.28 -67.66
C ILE A 837 -42.13 133.03 -66.89
N TYR A 838 -42.12 133.27 -65.56
CA TYR A 838 -41.05 132.88 -64.64
C TYR A 838 -41.49 131.67 -63.77
N LEU A 839 -40.61 130.67 -63.62
CA LEU A 839 -40.78 129.49 -62.76
C LEU A 839 -39.61 129.42 -61.76
N CYS A 840 -39.88 129.11 -60.49
CA CYS A 840 -38.90 128.99 -59.40
C CYS A 840 -38.91 127.53 -58.88
N LEU A 841 -37.78 127.02 -58.39
CA LEU A 841 -37.57 125.66 -57.88
C LEU A 841 -37.17 125.71 -56.39
N GLY A 842 -38.01 125.20 -55.49
CA GLY A 842 -37.70 125.03 -54.05
C GLY A 842 -37.99 126.24 -53.15
N CYS A 843 -37.97 126.01 -51.83
CA CYS A 843 -38.21 127.03 -50.79
C CYS A 843 -37.06 128.04 -50.69
N SER A 844 -36.87 128.86 -51.72
CA SER A 844 -36.21 130.19 -51.73
C SER A 844 -36.27 130.73 -53.17
N CYS A 845 -37.30 131.53 -53.48
CA CYS A 845 -37.02 132.83 -54.08
C CYS A 845 -36.89 133.79 -52.87
#